data_AF-U4K9Q7-F1
#
_entry.id   AF-U4K9Q7-F1
#
_cell.length_a   1.000
_cell.length_b   1.000
_cell.length_c   1.000
_cell.angle_alpha   90.00
_cell.angle_beta   90.00
_cell.angle_gamma   90.00
#
_symmetry.space_group_name_H-M   'P 1'
#
loop_
_entity.id
_entity.type
_entity.pdbx_description
1 polymer ?
#
loop_
_entity_poly.entity_id
_entity_poly.type
_entity_poly.pdbx_seq_one_letter_code
_entity_poly.pdbx_strand_id
1 'polypeptide(L)'
;MPASEKMKRRLPTAPGYAQYKEDAIQSRLDWCEQVSETTLSNVSRSHLDPQTLAGNIENYLGAVHVPIGLAGPVKINGEYINGYVPVPIATTEGCLVSSICRGAKACELGGGIDVHVIAQNMVRAPAFICDDMASAVALQKWVEANHSAIAEKAESVSSVAKLTRIEPQVFGDSLHLRFCYETADAAGQNMTSATTWIACEWIMEQLKQLPHIGVKQYLIEGNMAGDKKVNALSLTRGRGVSVTAHCRIPDSVLKRILRVTSDQLVESWHQGEIGAACAGMVSTNLNFANVVAGIFTATGQDIACVHESSLGTLKARKDGDAIVISVYMPSLVIGTVGGGTGLPTQNECLSLMGCAGKDKVKRLAEIIAATCLCLDLSTGAAIVSNEFVQAHERLGRNRPKPEQTLSAEYFNQVLYPDYAWLEEVRKVELDTNNGVINTLVSNTESVYGIHRLAVDSSATEKMGFETFIAKIKPHSDEIKLLGAQLAHISGDDTLSGLYQAQAKVLGFDNAHRREIALFSHLNALGDTELLALCPQVYGSHADDKSQLYTLLMEDLSHCSHLDTINMPTLWQEKEIKTALRGLAKIHASYFDNLDALEPLVISGCLDKFCADSLLESKTLLNRITEYNHQRYPDLVPESIVARVSAFIDSDSTLLKAMSEFPLCLTHNDFNIRNLALRHTEAGTQLVAYDWELACIQNPQRDVIEFLISVIDQVAGNQSLQEYIEYYRGELQALTGYKYESESFYKVLLGNAIYLFATRFNAYLMTNNVFKLEFIDRLTTNLLSFIDLLEGQQSESQLENLAS
;
A
#
# COMPACT_ATOMS: atom_id res chain seq x y z
N MET A 1 50.90 20.45 -15.31
CA MET A 1 49.47 20.14 -15.08
C MET A 1 48.63 21.32 -15.57
N PRO A 2 47.69 21.11 -16.50
CA PRO A 2 46.79 22.14 -16.99
C PRO A 2 45.94 22.73 -15.84
N ALA A 3 45.51 24.00 -16.00
CA ALA A 3 44.76 24.73 -14.99
C ALA A 3 43.42 24.07 -14.60
N SER A 4 42.81 23.32 -15.53
CA SER A 4 41.60 22.52 -15.30
C SER A 4 41.79 21.42 -14.25
N GLU A 5 42.97 20.81 -14.19
CA GLU A 5 43.31 19.74 -13.25
C GLU A 5 43.54 20.26 -11.82
N LYS A 6 43.95 21.53 -11.68
CA LYS A 6 44.12 22.19 -10.38
C LYS A 6 42.78 22.59 -9.75
N MET A 7 41.77 22.95 -10.56
CA MET A 7 40.43 23.32 -10.06
C MET A 7 39.67 22.12 -9.49
N LYS A 8 39.83 20.91 -10.07
CA LYS A 8 39.23 19.68 -9.52
C LYS A 8 39.79 19.28 -8.14
N ARG A 9 40.93 19.81 -7.71
CA ARG A 9 41.59 19.43 -6.44
C ARG A 9 41.14 20.20 -5.21
N ARG A 10 40.39 21.31 -5.36
CA ARG A 10 40.00 22.15 -4.23
C ARG A 10 38.51 22.45 -4.28
N LEU A 11 37.84 22.19 -3.16
CA LEU A 11 36.45 22.60 -2.96
C LEU A 11 36.36 24.13 -3.02
N PRO A 12 35.34 24.70 -3.69
CA PRO A 12 35.09 26.13 -3.67
C PRO A 12 34.86 26.64 -2.26
N THR A 13 35.51 27.75 -1.90
CA THR A 13 35.43 28.35 -0.57
C THR A 13 34.83 29.75 -0.65
N ALA A 14 33.95 30.08 0.30
CA ALA A 14 33.45 31.43 0.52
C ALA A 14 33.82 31.92 1.94
N PRO A 15 33.99 33.23 2.17
CA PRO A 15 34.11 33.76 3.53
C PRO A 15 32.85 33.43 4.34
N GLY A 16 32.98 33.26 5.66
CA GLY A 16 31.92 32.68 6.52
C GLY A 16 30.54 33.31 6.36
N TYR A 17 30.45 34.63 6.22
CA TYR A 17 29.18 35.36 6.03
C TYR A 17 28.52 35.13 4.66
N ALA A 18 29.25 34.61 3.68
CA ALA A 18 28.80 34.38 2.31
C ALA A 18 28.58 32.89 2.00
N GLN A 19 28.88 31.98 2.96
CA GLN A 19 28.83 30.53 2.76
C GLN A 19 27.46 30.00 2.28
N TYR A 20 26.37 30.67 2.64
CA TYR A 20 25.00 30.30 2.29
C TYR A 20 24.35 31.22 1.25
N LYS A 21 25.14 32.09 0.62
CA LYS A 21 24.66 32.89 -0.51
C LYS A 21 24.59 32.03 -1.78
N GLU A 22 23.72 32.43 -2.69
CA GLU A 22 23.44 31.71 -3.93
C GLU A 22 24.70 31.50 -4.79
N ASP A 23 25.58 32.49 -4.88
CA ASP A 23 26.86 32.42 -5.60
C ASP A 23 27.80 31.35 -5.03
N ALA A 24 27.88 31.23 -3.70
CA ALA A 24 28.69 30.21 -3.03
C ALA A 24 28.11 28.80 -3.21
N ILE A 25 26.78 28.66 -3.16
CA ILE A 25 26.10 27.38 -3.39
C ILE A 25 26.28 26.95 -4.85
N GLN A 26 26.04 27.85 -5.80
CA GLN A 26 26.20 27.60 -7.23
C GLN A 26 27.64 27.22 -7.57
N SER A 27 28.63 27.93 -7.01
CA SER A 27 30.04 27.58 -7.21
C SER A 27 30.36 26.15 -6.78
N ARG A 28 29.75 25.66 -5.69
CA ARG A 28 29.91 24.27 -5.24
C ARG A 28 29.18 23.28 -6.15
N LEU A 29 27.99 23.60 -6.64
CA LEU A 29 27.26 22.79 -7.61
C LEU A 29 28.06 22.66 -8.92
N ASP A 30 28.54 23.77 -9.48
CA ASP A 30 29.37 23.79 -10.69
C ASP A 30 30.63 22.93 -10.51
N TRP A 31 31.25 23.00 -9.33
CA TRP A 31 32.40 22.16 -9.00
C TRP A 31 32.04 20.67 -8.94
N CYS A 32 30.89 20.32 -8.35
CA CYS A 32 30.39 18.94 -8.35
C CYS A 32 30.18 18.43 -9.78
N GLU A 33 29.57 19.20 -10.67
CA GLU A 33 29.37 18.83 -12.08
C GLU A 33 30.71 18.66 -12.81
N GLN A 34 31.66 19.56 -12.59
CA GLN A 34 33.00 19.48 -13.20
C GLN A 34 33.81 18.26 -12.74
N VAL A 35 33.67 17.85 -11.47
CA VAL A 35 34.42 16.73 -10.89
C VAL A 35 33.76 15.39 -11.22
N SER A 36 32.43 15.32 -11.14
CA SER A 36 31.66 14.07 -11.29
C SER A 36 31.05 13.83 -12.67
N GLU A 37 31.10 14.84 -13.56
CA GLU A 37 30.47 14.80 -14.88
C GLU A 37 28.95 14.51 -14.80
N THR A 38 28.33 14.85 -13.67
CA THR A 38 26.91 14.58 -13.36
C THR A 38 26.19 15.85 -12.94
N THR A 39 25.04 16.12 -13.56
CA THR A 39 24.16 17.23 -13.21
C THR A 39 23.29 16.89 -11.98
N LEU A 40 23.27 17.78 -10.98
CA LEU A 40 22.52 17.59 -9.73
C LEU A 40 21.18 18.35 -9.74
N SER A 41 20.25 17.93 -10.59
CA SER A 41 18.97 18.64 -10.83
C SER A 41 17.96 18.52 -9.68
N ASN A 42 17.97 17.42 -8.92
CA ASN A 42 17.00 17.19 -7.85
C ASN A 42 17.52 17.64 -6.48
N VAL A 43 18.79 17.40 -6.18
CA VAL A 43 19.40 17.78 -4.88
C VAL A 43 19.38 19.29 -4.71
N SER A 44 19.69 20.05 -5.77
CA SER A 44 19.72 21.52 -5.75
C SER A 44 18.34 22.16 -5.55
N ARG A 45 17.24 21.42 -5.80
CA ARG A 45 15.86 21.91 -5.60
C ARG A 45 15.42 21.66 -4.17
N SER A 46 15.69 22.63 -3.31
CA SER A 46 15.29 22.61 -1.90
C SER A 46 14.40 23.81 -1.56
N HIS A 47 13.39 23.58 -0.74
CA HIS A 47 12.54 24.63 -0.18
C HIS A 47 13.11 25.25 1.10
N LEU A 48 14.26 24.75 1.59
CA LEU A 48 14.92 25.29 2.78
C LEU A 48 15.58 26.63 2.45
N ASP A 49 15.37 27.63 3.31
CA ASP A 49 16.13 28.90 3.25
C ASP A 49 17.58 28.64 3.66
N PRO A 50 18.57 28.75 2.75
CA PRO A 50 19.97 28.49 3.08
C PRO A 50 20.50 29.35 4.21
N GLN A 51 19.98 30.57 4.39
CA GLN A 51 20.43 31.47 5.46
C GLN A 51 20.10 30.95 6.86
N THR A 52 19.08 30.08 6.97
CA THR A 52 18.66 29.48 8.25
C THR A 52 19.44 28.22 8.62
N LEU A 53 20.28 27.69 7.71
CA LEU A 53 20.98 26.42 7.89
C LEU A 53 22.32 26.55 8.62
N ALA A 54 22.69 27.78 9.02
CA ALA A 54 23.88 28.02 9.82
C ALA A 54 23.78 27.27 11.17
N GLY A 55 24.68 26.30 11.37
CA GLY A 55 24.68 25.42 12.54
C GLY A 55 23.99 24.08 12.33
N ASN A 56 23.39 23.83 11.16
CA ASN A 56 22.84 22.54 10.77
C ASN A 56 23.75 21.79 9.80
N ILE A 57 24.38 22.48 8.84
CA ILE A 57 25.21 21.87 7.81
C ILE A 57 26.23 22.84 7.22
N GLU A 58 27.43 22.38 6.90
CA GLU A 58 28.43 23.14 6.16
C GLU A 58 28.47 22.77 4.66
N ASN A 59 29.02 23.65 3.82
CA ASN A 59 29.15 23.41 2.38
C ASN A 59 27.84 23.01 1.69
N TYR A 60 26.73 23.68 2.06
CA TYR A 60 25.39 23.37 1.58
C TYR A 60 25.30 23.36 0.05
N LEU A 61 24.66 22.32 -0.48
CA LEU A 61 24.36 22.10 -1.90
C LEU A 61 22.87 22.04 -2.20
N GLY A 62 22.05 21.68 -1.20
CA GLY A 62 20.67 21.26 -1.40
C GLY A 62 20.22 20.23 -0.37
N ALA A 63 19.15 19.48 -0.67
CA ALA A 63 18.54 18.55 0.28
C ALA A 63 18.15 17.20 -0.37
N VAL A 64 18.00 16.17 0.47
CA VAL A 64 17.37 14.89 0.10
C VAL A 64 15.92 14.92 0.56
N HIS A 65 15.02 14.37 -0.25
CA HIS A 65 13.60 14.25 0.08
C HIS A 65 13.28 12.80 0.48
N VAL A 66 12.82 12.61 1.71
CA VAL A 66 12.38 11.30 2.22
C VAL A 66 10.86 11.32 2.32
N PRO A 67 10.14 10.35 1.73
CA PRO A 67 8.68 10.28 1.84
C PRO A 67 8.24 10.16 3.30
N ILE A 68 7.16 10.86 3.66
CA ILE A 68 6.55 10.80 4.99
C ILE A 68 5.18 10.15 4.87
N GLY A 69 4.98 9.02 5.54
CA GLY A 69 3.67 8.40 5.70
C GLY A 69 3.10 8.66 7.09
N LEU A 70 1.77 8.59 7.22
CA LEU A 70 1.09 8.75 8.49
C LEU A 70 0.74 7.39 9.08
N ALA A 71 1.31 7.06 10.23
CA ALA A 71 0.98 5.87 10.99
C ALA A 71 -0.05 6.17 12.09
N GLY A 72 -1.02 5.27 12.25
CA GLY A 72 -2.04 5.35 13.30
C GLY A 72 -3.46 5.66 12.79
N PRO A 73 -4.30 6.31 13.63
CA PRO A 73 -3.91 6.94 14.88
C PRO A 73 -3.54 5.92 15.97
N VAL A 74 -2.48 6.21 16.73
CA VAL A 74 -2.03 5.38 17.85
C VAL A 74 -2.73 5.84 19.13
N LYS A 75 -3.50 4.96 19.77
CA LYS A 75 -4.21 5.24 21.02
C LYS A 75 -3.28 5.03 22.22
N ILE A 76 -2.92 6.12 22.89
CA ILE A 76 -1.96 6.14 24.01
C ILE A 76 -2.68 6.58 25.30
N ASN A 77 -2.44 5.83 26.36
CA ASN A 77 -2.87 6.09 27.74
C ASN A 77 -1.60 6.34 28.59
N GLY A 78 -0.96 7.49 28.39
CA GLY A 78 0.25 7.90 29.07
C GLY A 78 0.03 8.99 30.12
N GLU A 79 1.12 9.42 30.74
CA GLU A 79 1.14 10.57 31.66
C GLU A 79 1.03 11.90 30.91
N TYR A 80 1.55 11.96 29.67
CA TYR A 80 1.62 13.19 28.86
C TYR A 80 0.66 13.14 27.65
N ILE A 81 -0.02 12.01 27.45
CA ILE A 81 -0.96 11.75 26.35
C ILE A 81 -2.12 10.91 26.86
N ASN A 82 -3.35 11.34 26.59
CA ASN A 82 -4.51 10.47 26.72
C ASN A 82 -5.38 10.64 25.47
N GLY A 83 -5.25 9.71 24.53
CA GLY A 83 -6.01 9.74 23.27
C GLY A 83 -5.22 9.29 22.04
N TYR A 84 -5.69 9.74 20.88
CA TYR A 84 -5.19 9.33 19.57
C TYR A 84 -4.09 10.27 19.07
N VAL A 85 -2.98 9.71 18.59
CA VAL A 85 -1.87 10.47 18.02
C VAL A 85 -1.59 10.04 16.58
N PRO A 86 -1.60 10.98 15.60
CA PRO A 86 -1.09 10.72 14.26
C PRO A 86 0.44 10.77 14.27
N VAL A 87 1.11 9.70 13.84
CA VAL A 87 2.58 9.58 13.92
C VAL A 87 3.19 9.67 12.51
N PRO A 88 3.90 10.74 12.16
CA PRO A 88 4.63 10.82 10.89
C PRO A 88 5.86 9.91 10.92
N ILE A 89 6.01 9.10 9.87
CA ILE A 89 7.13 8.17 9.67
C ILE A 89 7.79 8.49 8.33
N ALA A 90 9.00 9.03 8.38
CA ALA A 90 9.79 9.29 7.18
C ALA A 90 10.57 8.02 6.77
N THR A 91 10.20 7.39 5.66
CA THR A 91 10.81 6.11 5.26
C THR A 91 10.74 5.89 3.75
N THR A 92 11.66 5.07 3.24
CA THR A 92 11.61 4.48 1.91
C THR A 92 11.31 2.98 1.94
N GLU A 93 11.18 2.41 3.13
CA GLU A 93 10.81 1.00 3.32
C GLU A 93 9.29 0.83 3.16
N GLY A 94 8.87 0.12 2.11
CA GLY A 94 7.48 -0.28 1.93
C GLY A 94 6.99 -1.18 3.07
N CYS A 95 5.67 -1.33 3.22
CA CYS A 95 4.99 -1.97 4.36
C CYS A 95 5.12 -1.26 5.72
N LEU A 96 6.18 -0.50 6.00
CA LEU A 96 6.49 -0.06 7.37
C LEU A 96 5.32 0.68 8.02
N VAL A 97 4.81 1.73 7.37
CA VAL A 97 3.68 2.54 7.87
C VAL A 97 2.42 1.70 8.02
N SER A 98 2.11 0.85 7.03
CA SER A 98 0.94 -0.03 7.05
C SER A 98 1.00 -1.04 8.21
N SER A 99 2.19 -1.60 8.49
CA SER A 99 2.41 -2.53 9.61
C SER A 99 2.21 -1.83 10.96
N ILE A 100 2.70 -0.59 11.11
CA ILE A 100 2.43 0.22 12.30
C ILE A 100 0.92 0.43 12.47
N CYS A 101 0.19 0.78 11.40
CA CYS A 101 -1.26 0.96 11.44
C CYS A 101 -2.00 -0.33 11.86
N ARG A 102 -1.61 -1.48 11.31
CA ARG A 102 -2.18 -2.80 11.68
C ARG A 102 -2.00 -3.08 13.17
N GLY A 103 -0.78 -2.86 13.69
CA GLY A 103 -0.48 -3.00 15.12
C GLY A 103 -1.23 -2.01 16.00
N ALA A 104 -1.30 -0.75 15.58
CA ALA A 104 -2.04 0.30 16.27
C ALA A 104 -3.53 -0.04 16.39
N LYS A 105 -4.13 -0.60 15.32
CA LYS A 105 -5.53 -1.05 15.34
C LYS A 105 -5.75 -2.20 16.33
N ALA A 106 -4.84 -3.17 16.38
CA ALA A 106 -4.92 -4.26 17.35
C ALA A 106 -4.81 -3.74 18.80
N CYS A 107 -3.90 -2.81 19.07
CA CYS A 107 -3.74 -2.21 20.39
C CYS A 107 -4.94 -1.34 20.79
N GLU A 108 -5.50 -0.57 19.86
CA GLU A 108 -6.72 0.23 20.08
C GLU A 108 -7.87 -0.66 20.53
N LEU A 109 -8.12 -1.76 19.82
CA LEU A 109 -9.16 -2.74 20.14
C LEU A 109 -8.88 -3.49 21.45
N GLY A 110 -7.62 -3.51 21.91
CA GLY A 110 -7.21 -3.98 23.24
C GLY A 110 -7.42 -2.97 24.36
N GLY A 111 -7.80 -1.73 24.05
CA GLY A 111 -8.05 -0.66 25.01
C GLY A 111 -7.12 0.55 24.89
N GLY A 112 -6.06 0.45 24.08
CA GLY A 112 -4.98 1.44 23.99
C GLY A 112 -3.70 0.95 24.65
N ILE A 113 -2.64 1.76 24.54
CA ILE A 113 -1.30 1.42 25.03
C ILE A 113 -1.01 2.27 26.26
N ASP A 114 -0.77 1.63 27.40
CA ASP A 114 -0.37 2.33 28.62
C ASP A 114 1.14 2.60 28.59
N VAL A 115 1.55 3.85 28.83
CA VAL A 115 2.94 4.28 28.67
C VAL A 115 3.40 5.13 29.85
N HIS A 116 4.63 4.89 30.33
CA HIS A 116 5.24 5.65 31.42
C HIS A 116 6.69 6.01 31.11
N VAL A 117 7.03 7.27 31.34
CA VAL A 117 8.43 7.74 31.31
C VAL A 117 9.05 7.48 32.67
N ILE A 118 10.18 6.76 32.71
CA ILE A 118 10.82 6.31 33.94
C ILE A 118 11.82 7.35 34.46
N ALA A 119 12.74 7.80 33.59
CA ALA A 119 13.80 8.75 33.95
C ALA A 119 14.41 9.43 32.73
N GLN A 120 15.03 10.59 32.93
CA GLN A 120 15.92 11.24 31.96
C GLN A 120 17.36 11.24 32.50
N ASN A 121 18.31 10.89 31.65
CA ASN A 121 19.71 10.71 32.02
C ASN A 121 20.65 10.89 30.82
N MET A 122 20.96 12.11 30.38
CA MET A 122 22.00 12.32 29.35
C MET A 122 23.40 12.18 29.96
N VAL A 123 24.34 11.58 29.24
CA VAL A 123 25.67 11.24 29.77
C VAL A 123 26.79 11.82 28.93
N ARG A 124 27.79 12.39 29.60
CA ARG A 124 29.14 12.66 29.06
C ARG A 124 30.19 12.01 29.97
N ALA A 125 31.22 11.40 29.40
CA ALA A 125 32.14 10.58 30.19
C ALA A 125 33.62 10.90 29.93
N PRO A 126 34.20 11.93 30.56
CA PRO A 126 35.63 12.20 30.47
C PRO A 126 36.49 11.10 31.10
N ALA A 127 37.72 10.98 30.61
CA ALA A 127 38.75 10.10 31.16
C ALA A 127 39.99 10.90 31.56
N PHE A 128 40.37 10.83 32.83
CA PHE A 128 41.54 11.48 33.40
C PHE A 128 42.71 10.49 33.42
N ILE A 129 43.83 10.86 32.81
CA ILE A 129 45.06 10.06 32.78
C ILE A 129 45.98 10.57 33.88
N CYS A 130 46.27 9.72 34.85
CA CYS A 130 47.03 10.03 36.04
C CYS A 130 48.51 9.63 35.89
N ASP A 131 49.32 10.03 36.85
CA ASP A 131 50.73 9.63 36.91
C ASP A 131 50.87 8.14 37.22
N ASP A 132 50.03 7.65 38.13
CA ASP A 132 49.96 6.26 38.59
C ASP A 132 48.56 5.88 39.10
N MET A 133 48.41 4.60 39.47
CA MET A 133 47.16 4.06 40.02
C MET A 133 46.76 4.68 41.36
N ALA A 134 47.72 5.04 42.20
CA ALA A 134 47.44 5.66 43.50
C ALA A 134 46.79 7.04 43.32
N SER A 135 47.28 7.81 42.35
CA SER A 135 46.73 9.09 41.94
C SER A 135 45.31 8.95 41.38
N ALA A 136 45.03 7.94 40.55
CA ALA A 136 43.68 7.69 40.03
C ALA A 136 42.66 7.37 41.14
N VAL A 137 43.06 6.55 42.13
CA VAL A 137 42.22 6.24 43.31
C VAL A 137 42.03 7.47 44.20
N ALA A 138 43.08 8.27 44.41
CA ALA A 138 42.99 9.51 45.18
C ALA A 138 42.07 10.53 44.48
N LEU A 139 42.15 10.63 43.15
CA LEU A 139 41.27 11.48 42.35
C LEU A 139 39.80 11.05 42.46
N GLN A 140 39.49 9.75 42.41
CA GLN A 140 38.13 9.26 42.63
C GLN A 140 37.56 9.75 43.96
N LYS A 141 38.29 9.52 45.06
CA LYS A 141 37.86 9.94 46.40
C LYS A 141 37.67 11.46 46.49
N TRP A 142 38.55 12.21 45.82
CA TRP A 142 38.45 13.67 45.77
C TRP A 142 37.19 14.11 45.00
N VAL A 143 36.89 13.51 43.84
CA VAL A 143 35.69 13.81 43.06
C VAL A 143 34.41 13.51 43.87
N GLU A 144 34.37 12.37 44.55
CA GLU A 144 33.24 11.99 45.41
C GLU A 144 33.03 12.99 46.56
N ALA A 145 34.11 13.44 47.21
CA ALA A 145 34.04 14.42 48.29
C ALA A 145 33.67 15.85 47.82
N ASN A 146 33.92 16.17 46.55
CA ASN A 146 33.69 17.50 45.97
C ASN A 146 32.51 17.53 44.98
N HIS A 147 31.66 16.51 44.97
CA HIS A 147 30.54 16.39 44.01
C HIS A 147 29.70 17.67 43.91
N SER A 148 29.30 18.26 45.05
CA SER A 148 28.47 19.48 45.06
C SER A 148 29.14 20.68 44.40
N ALA A 149 30.44 20.88 44.62
CA ALA A 149 31.21 21.96 44.00
C ALA A 149 31.40 21.72 42.49
N ILE A 150 31.64 20.46 42.10
CA ILE A 150 31.72 20.06 40.69
C ILE A 150 30.37 20.31 39.99
N ALA A 151 29.25 19.97 40.64
CA ALA A 151 27.91 20.21 40.12
C ALA A 151 27.62 21.70 39.93
N GLU A 152 27.86 22.52 40.95
CA GLU A 152 27.70 23.99 40.86
C GLU A 152 28.48 24.57 39.68
N LYS A 153 29.72 24.11 39.49
CA LYS A 153 30.56 24.59 38.40
C LYS A 153 30.09 24.11 37.03
N ALA A 154 29.71 22.84 36.91
CA ALA A 154 29.15 22.28 35.67
C ALA A 154 27.88 23.04 35.23
N GLU A 155 27.00 23.35 36.17
CA GLU A 155 25.71 24.00 35.93
C GLU A 155 25.83 25.50 35.64
N SER A 156 26.95 26.14 36.00
CA SER A 156 27.18 27.59 35.82
C SER A 156 27.07 28.11 34.38
N VAL A 157 27.15 27.25 33.36
CA VAL A 157 27.11 27.60 31.93
C VAL A 157 25.85 27.11 31.21
N SER A 158 24.86 26.60 31.94
CA SER A 158 23.57 26.18 31.39
C SER A 158 22.43 26.52 32.32
N SER A 159 21.33 27.04 31.76
CA SER A 159 20.11 27.32 32.52
C SER A 159 19.19 26.09 32.68
N VAL A 160 19.49 24.97 32.01
CA VAL A 160 18.62 23.79 31.97
C VAL A 160 19.32 22.46 32.23
N ALA A 161 20.65 22.38 32.10
CA ALA A 161 21.38 21.17 32.43
C ALA A 161 21.53 21.07 33.95
N LYS A 162 21.15 19.93 34.52
CA LYS A 162 21.28 19.66 35.95
C LYS A 162 22.09 18.39 36.17
N LEU A 163 23.23 18.48 36.85
CA LEU A 163 24.08 17.33 37.14
C LEU A 163 23.47 16.51 38.28
N THR A 164 22.96 15.33 37.95
CA THR A 164 22.30 14.45 38.92
C THR A 164 23.30 13.59 39.69
N ARG A 165 24.36 13.11 39.02
CA ARG A 165 25.38 12.23 39.60
C ARG A 165 26.64 12.17 38.74
N ILE A 166 27.74 11.78 39.36
CA ILE A 166 29.00 11.40 38.71
C ILE A 166 29.32 9.96 39.11
N GLU A 167 29.48 9.07 38.13
CA GLU A 167 29.81 7.66 38.38
C GLU A 167 31.27 7.38 38.02
N PRO A 168 32.18 7.25 39.00
CA PRO A 168 33.60 7.01 38.74
C PRO A 168 33.91 5.53 38.45
N GLN A 169 34.90 5.28 37.59
CA GLN A 169 35.47 3.97 37.33
C GLN A 169 36.97 4.06 37.05
N VAL A 170 37.78 3.41 37.89
CA VAL A 170 39.26 3.39 37.77
C VAL A 170 39.72 2.21 36.91
N PHE A 171 40.62 2.48 35.96
CA PHE A 171 41.34 1.48 35.17
C PHE A 171 42.84 1.77 35.24
N GLY A 172 43.55 1.09 36.13
CA GLY A 172 44.99 1.33 36.32
C GLY A 172 45.28 2.78 36.72
N ASP A 173 46.03 3.50 35.89
CA ASP A 173 46.38 4.90 36.03
C ASP A 173 45.35 5.86 35.40
N SER A 174 44.15 5.41 35.07
CA SER A 174 43.10 6.25 34.50
C SER A 174 41.81 6.20 35.31
N LEU A 175 41.10 7.34 35.36
CA LEU A 175 39.79 7.46 35.99
C LEU A 175 38.78 7.96 34.97
N HIS A 176 37.77 7.14 34.68
CA HIS A 176 36.63 7.52 33.87
C HIS A 176 35.51 8.02 34.77
N LEU A 177 34.90 9.15 34.43
CA LEU A 177 33.83 9.76 35.21
C LEU A 177 32.59 9.90 34.32
N ARG A 178 31.50 9.19 34.60
CA ARG A 178 30.24 9.38 33.85
C ARG A 178 29.42 10.49 34.52
N PHE A 179 29.44 11.68 33.94
CA PHE A 179 28.60 12.80 34.34
C PHE A 179 27.20 12.60 33.76
N CYS A 180 26.20 12.59 34.64
CA CYS A 180 24.83 12.22 34.33
C CYS A 180 23.89 13.42 34.56
N TYR A 181 23.20 13.87 33.52
CA TYR A 181 22.43 15.11 33.51
C TYR A 181 20.94 14.91 33.19
N GLU A 182 20.10 15.74 33.79
CA GLU A 182 18.80 16.09 33.21
C GLU A 182 19.00 17.28 32.25
N THR A 183 18.27 17.31 31.14
CA THR A 183 18.51 18.24 30.02
C THR A 183 17.26 18.96 29.53
N ALA A 184 16.19 18.94 30.33
CA ALA A 184 14.87 19.44 29.96
C ALA A 184 14.44 18.86 28.61
N ASP A 185 14.07 19.69 27.64
CA ASP A 185 13.56 19.26 26.33
C ASP A 185 14.63 19.10 25.24
N ALA A 186 15.89 19.43 25.54
CA ALA A 186 16.97 19.21 24.59
C ALA A 186 17.48 17.76 24.69
N ALA A 187 17.88 17.17 23.55
CA ALA A 187 18.63 15.91 23.56
C ALA A 187 19.91 16.04 24.40
N GLY A 188 20.53 17.23 24.40
CA GLY A 188 21.47 17.63 25.43
C GLY A 188 22.93 17.26 25.19
N GLN A 189 23.27 16.50 24.14
CA GLN A 189 24.65 16.05 23.87
C GLN A 189 25.69 17.18 23.88
N ASN A 190 25.46 18.26 23.13
CA ASN A 190 26.38 19.41 23.04
C ASN A 190 26.45 20.19 24.36
N MET A 191 25.29 20.37 24.99
CA MET A 191 25.18 21.07 26.27
C MET A 191 25.91 20.32 27.40
N THR A 192 25.76 18.99 27.46
CA THR A 192 26.47 18.16 28.44
C THR A 192 27.98 18.15 28.19
N SER A 193 28.43 18.26 26.94
CA SER A 193 29.86 18.40 26.63
C SER A 193 30.43 19.72 27.16
N ALA A 194 29.74 20.85 26.94
CA ALA A 194 30.20 22.15 27.40
C ALA A 194 30.21 22.26 28.94
N THR A 195 29.13 21.81 29.59
CA THR A 195 29.02 21.79 31.06
C THR A 195 30.06 20.87 31.71
N THR A 196 30.29 19.68 31.14
CA THR A 196 31.34 18.76 31.62
C THR A 196 32.73 19.33 31.38
N TRP A 197 32.98 20.00 30.25
CA TRP A 197 34.27 20.63 29.97
C TRP A 197 34.62 21.69 31.03
N ILE A 198 33.66 22.56 31.37
CA ILE A 198 33.85 23.56 32.44
C ILE A 198 34.13 22.91 33.80
N ALA A 199 33.44 21.81 34.10
CA ALA A 199 33.71 21.03 35.30
C ALA A 199 35.14 20.44 35.29
N CYS A 200 35.57 19.85 34.17
CA CYS A 200 36.92 19.30 34.02
C CYS A 200 38.01 20.36 34.13
N GLU A 201 37.85 21.52 33.49
CA GLU A 201 38.81 22.63 33.62
C GLU A 201 38.95 23.09 35.07
N TRP A 202 37.83 23.19 35.79
CA TRP A 202 37.85 23.52 37.21
C TRP A 202 38.50 22.43 38.06
N ILE A 203 38.21 21.15 37.81
CA ILE A 203 38.88 20.02 38.46
C ILE A 203 40.40 20.14 38.25
N MET A 204 40.86 20.33 37.01
CA MET A 204 42.28 20.49 36.69
C MET A 204 42.91 21.69 37.42
N GLU A 205 42.17 22.78 37.61
CA GLU A 205 42.62 23.93 38.39
C GLU A 205 42.76 23.61 39.88
N GLN A 206 41.79 22.91 40.48
CA GLN A 206 41.85 22.52 41.89
C GLN A 206 42.99 21.54 42.16
N LEU A 207 43.24 20.60 41.24
CA LEU A 207 44.30 19.60 41.38
C LEU A 207 45.70 20.20 41.38
N LYS A 208 45.91 21.40 40.81
CA LYS A 208 47.20 22.12 40.92
C LYS A 208 47.59 22.41 42.36
N GLN A 209 46.62 22.49 43.27
CA GLN A 209 46.85 22.71 44.71
C GLN A 209 47.07 21.40 45.49
N LEU A 210 46.92 20.24 44.84
CA LEU A 210 46.97 18.91 45.45
C LEU A 210 48.00 18.02 44.74
N PRO A 211 49.32 18.28 44.90
CA PRO A 211 50.38 17.62 44.13
C PRO A 211 50.50 16.10 44.39
N HIS A 212 49.82 15.59 45.42
CA HIS A 212 49.75 14.14 45.70
C HIS A 212 48.74 13.40 44.80
N ILE A 213 47.92 14.13 44.02
CA ILE A 213 47.01 13.58 43.01
C ILE A 213 47.57 13.98 41.63
N GLY A 214 48.48 13.16 41.10
CA GLY A 214 49.15 13.43 39.83
C GLY A 214 48.24 13.16 38.63
N VAL A 215 47.88 14.21 37.87
CA VAL A 215 47.07 14.12 36.64
C VAL A 215 47.80 14.77 35.47
N LYS A 216 48.01 14.01 34.39
CA LYS A 216 48.72 14.44 33.19
C LYS A 216 47.83 15.26 32.27
N GLN A 217 46.66 14.71 31.96
CA GLN A 217 45.67 15.28 31.04
C GLN A 217 44.31 14.60 31.22
N TYR A 218 43.28 15.14 30.59
CA TYR A 218 41.99 14.46 30.45
C TYR A 218 41.52 14.47 28.99
N LEU A 219 40.72 13.46 28.65
CA LEU A 219 39.95 13.40 27.43
C LEU A 219 38.50 13.75 27.77
N ILE A 220 37.86 14.65 27.01
CA ILE A 220 36.46 15.02 27.27
C ILE A 220 35.48 13.85 27.04
N GLU A 221 35.87 12.89 26.19
CA GLU A 221 35.14 11.65 25.94
C GLU A 221 36.09 10.45 26.00
N GLY A 222 35.88 9.60 27.01
CA GLY A 222 36.58 8.34 27.26
C GLY A 222 35.80 7.11 26.79
N ASN A 223 34.80 7.30 25.93
CA ASN A 223 33.94 6.28 25.30
C ASN A 223 32.92 5.59 26.24
N MET A 224 32.87 5.96 27.53
CA MET A 224 31.89 5.43 28.50
C MET A 224 30.54 6.14 28.48
N ALA A 225 30.40 7.23 27.70
CA ALA A 225 29.09 7.82 27.43
C ALA A 225 28.31 6.95 26.44
N GLY A 226 29.00 6.20 25.58
CA GLY A 226 28.37 5.42 24.53
C GLY A 226 27.75 6.26 23.42
N ASP A 227 28.11 7.53 23.31
CA ASP A 227 27.52 8.50 22.38
C ASP A 227 27.65 8.04 20.92
N LYS A 228 26.53 7.66 20.31
CA LYS A 228 26.46 7.04 18.97
C LYS A 228 27.13 5.67 18.92
N LYS A 229 27.09 4.88 20.00
CA LYS A 229 27.51 3.46 20.03
C LYS A 229 26.58 2.61 20.88
N VAL A 230 26.23 1.43 20.38
CA VAL A 230 25.53 0.40 21.18
C VAL A 230 26.46 -0.10 22.28
N ASN A 231 25.96 -0.12 23.52
CA ASN A 231 26.69 -0.64 24.66
C ASN A 231 25.75 -1.10 25.78
N ALA A 232 26.21 -2.03 26.62
CA ALA A 232 25.41 -2.60 27.71
C ALA A 232 25.16 -1.63 28.88
N LEU A 233 25.99 -0.59 29.05
CA LEU A 233 25.76 0.42 30.09
C LEU A 233 24.52 1.26 29.77
N SER A 234 24.29 1.64 28.51
CA SER A 234 23.05 2.32 28.12
C SER A 234 21.81 1.47 28.40
N LEU A 235 21.87 0.15 28.18
CA LEU A 235 20.77 -0.76 28.50
C LEU A 235 20.49 -0.83 30.02
N THR A 236 21.54 -0.94 30.82
CA THR A 236 21.43 -1.21 32.27
C THR A 236 21.35 0.04 33.15
N ARG A 237 21.84 1.18 32.67
CA ARG A 237 21.95 2.45 33.41
C ARG A 237 21.22 3.62 32.74
N GLY A 238 20.68 3.41 31.53
CA GLY A 238 19.96 4.41 30.75
C GLY A 238 20.86 5.50 30.14
N ARG A 239 20.40 6.07 29.03
CA ARG A 239 21.02 7.25 28.39
C ARG A 239 20.01 8.06 27.57
N GLY A 240 19.71 9.30 27.93
CA GLY A 240 18.59 10.04 27.38
C GLY A 240 17.32 9.73 28.16
N VAL A 241 16.19 9.54 27.50
CA VAL A 241 14.91 9.23 28.15
C VAL A 241 14.68 7.72 28.18
N SER A 242 14.30 7.21 29.36
CA SER A 242 13.86 5.83 29.54
C SER A 242 12.35 5.78 29.64
N VAL A 243 11.73 4.84 28.93
CA VAL A 243 10.27 4.73 28.80
C VAL A 243 9.86 3.26 28.73
N THR A 244 8.69 2.95 29.26
CA THR A 244 8.08 1.62 29.15
C THR A 244 6.65 1.76 28.67
N ALA A 245 6.20 0.79 27.87
CA ALA A 245 4.81 0.72 27.41
C ALA A 245 4.30 -0.72 27.51
N HIS A 246 2.99 -0.89 27.69
CA HIS A 246 2.37 -2.19 27.55
C HIS A 246 0.95 -2.11 27.00
N CYS A 247 0.48 -3.22 26.44
CA CYS A 247 -0.90 -3.37 25.97
C CYS A 247 -1.37 -4.81 26.20
N ARG A 248 -2.61 -4.96 26.66
CA ARG A 248 -3.30 -6.26 26.76
C ARG A 248 -4.23 -6.41 25.56
N ILE A 249 -4.08 -7.49 24.79
CA ILE A 249 -4.82 -7.69 23.54
C ILE A 249 -5.51 -9.05 23.57
N PRO A 250 -6.86 -9.11 23.53
CA PRO A 250 -7.60 -10.36 23.49
C PRO A 250 -7.32 -11.20 22.24
N ASP A 251 -7.38 -12.52 22.38
CA ASP A 251 -7.23 -13.49 21.29
C ASP A 251 -8.24 -13.26 20.15
N SER A 252 -9.46 -12.81 20.48
CA SER A 252 -10.47 -12.45 19.47
C SER A 252 -9.98 -11.34 18.54
N VAL A 253 -9.24 -10.37 19.08
CA VAL A 253 -8.61 -9.28 18.30
C VAL A 253 -7.40 -9.81 17.53
N LEU A 254 -6.53 -10.60 18.18
CA LEU A 254 -5.36 -11.18 17.52
C LEU A 254 -5.75 -12.02 16.30
N LYS A 255 -6.76 -12.90 16.43
CA LYS A 255 -7.25 -13.73 15.32
C LYS A 255 -7.84 -12.89 14.19
N ARG A 256 -8.62 -11.85 14.53
CA ARG A 256 -9.31 -11.00 13.56
C ARG A 256 -8.35 -10.09 12.78
N ILE A 257 -7.41 -9.44 13.47
CA ILE A 257 -6.54 -8.40 12.90
C ILE A 257 -5.17 -8.94 12.49
N LEU A 258 -4.61 -9.78 13.35
CA LEU A 258 -3.23 -10.27 13.24
C LEU A 258 -3.15 -11.73 12.74
N ARG A 259 -4.28 -12.42 12.61
CA ARG A 259 -4.40 -13.79 12.09
C ARG A 259 -3.54 -14.81 12.86
N VAL A 260 -3.35 -14.56 14.15
CA VAL A 260 -2.57 -15.40 15.07
C VAL A 260 -3.27 -15.51 16.43
N THR A 261 -2.80 -16.42 17.28
CA THR A 261 -3.22 -16.58 18.67
C THR A 261 -2.14 -16.10 19.64
N SER A 262 -2.50 -15.81 20.89
CA SER A 262 -1.52 -15.47 21.93
C SER A 262 -0.50 -16.59 22.16
N ASP A 263 -0.93 -17.86 22.12
CA ASP A 263 -0.04 -19.02 22.28
C ASP A 263 1.05 -19.05 21.19
N GLN A 264 0.65 -18.92 19.92
CA GLN A 264 1.60 -18.93 18.80
C GLN A 264 2.59 -17.77 18.89
N LEU A 265 2.13 -16.58 19.27
CA LEU A 265 3.00 -15.41 19.44
C LEU A 265 4.01 -15.60 20.57
N VAL A 266 3.57 -16.07 21.75
CA VAL A 266 4.45 -16.29 22.90
C VAL A 266 5.48 -17.39 22.61
N GLU A 267 5.05 -18.51 22.02
CA GLU A 267 5.94 -19.60 21.64
C GLU A 267 7.01 -19.12 20.65
N SER A 268 6.60 -18.39 19.60
CA SER A 268 7.51 -17.85 18.59
C SER A 268 8.46 -16.80 19.17
N TRP A 269 7.97 -15.97 20.09
CA TRP A 269 8.79 -14.98 20.80
C TRP A 269 9.94 -15.64 21.57
N HIS A 270 9.65 -16.72 22.31
CA HIS A 270 10.69 -17.45 23.05
C HIS A 270 11.78 -18.03 22.12
N GLN A 271 11.43 -18.49 20.92
CA GLN A 271 12.44 -18.95 19.94
C GLN A 271 13.34 -17.80 19.48
N GLY A 272 12.75 -16.61 19.26
CA GLY A 272 13.49 -15.40 18.93
C GLY A 272 14.47 -14.98 20.04
N GLU A 273 14.05 -15.06 21.31
CA GLU A 273 14.91 -14.73 22.46
C GLU A 273 16.13 -15.65 22.58
N ILE A 274 15.95 -16.97 22.35
CA ILE A 274 17.06 -17.93 22.35
C ILE A 274 18.05 -17.58 21.21
N GLY A 275 17.53 -17.31 20.01
CA GLY A 275 18.35 -16.90 18.86
C GLY A 275 19.13 -15.61 19.13
N ALA A 276 18.47 -14.60 19.70
CA ALA A 276 19.08 -13.32 20.06
C ALA A 276 20.19 -13.48 21.10
N ALA A 277 19.97 -14.30 22.12
CA ALA A 277 20.96 -14.61 23.14
C ALA A 277 22.19 -15.31 22.54
N CYS A 278 21.98 -16.33 21.70
CA CYS A 278 23.07 -17.02 21.00
C CYS A 278 23.87 -16.12 20.05
N ALA A 279 23.22 -15.12 19.45
CA ALA A 279 23.86 -14.13 18.58
C ALA A 279 24.60 -13.02 19.36
N GLY A 280 24.49 -12.97 20.69
CA GLY A 280 25.11 -11.92 21.50
C GLY A 280 24.43 -10.56 21.35
N MET A 281 23.13 -10.53 21.03
CA MET A 281 22.38 -9.28 20.92
C MET A 281 22.29 -8.58 22.29
N VAL A 282 22.63 -7.28 22.33
CA VAL A 282 22.51 -6.45 23.52
C VAL A 282 21.06 -6.06 23.81
N SER A 283 20.16 -6.26 22.85
CA SER A 283 18.79 -5.77 22.84
C SER A 283 17.88 -6.83 22.23
N THR A 284 16.68 -7.05 22.76
CA THR A 284 15.76 -8.10 22.29
C THR A 284 14.45 -7.46 21.82
N ASN A 285 14.42 -7.04 20.56
CA ASN A 285 13.25 -6.49 19.85
C ASN A 285 13.32 -6.89 18.36
N LEU A 286 12.30 -6.57 17.57
CA LEU A 286 12.27 -6.87 16.14
C LEU A 286 12.67 -5.67 15.30
N ASN A 287 11.96 -4.54 15.42
CA ASN A 287 12.06 -3.41 14.48
C ASN A 287 12.02 -2.04 15.17
N PHE A 288 12.49 -1.92 16.41
CA PHE A 288 12.53 -0.60 17.08
C PHE A 288 13.33 0.41 16.25
N ALA A 289 14.43 -0.03 15.62
CA ALA A 289 15.24 0.81 14.76
C ALA A 289 14.46 1.42 13.59
N ASN A 290 13.51 0.71 12.99
CA ASN A 290 12.70 1.23 11.88
C ASN A 290 11.79 2.38 12.33
N VAL A 291 11.09 2.20 13.46
CA VAL A 291 10.24 3.27 14.03
C VAL A 291 11.08 4.47 14.45
N VAL A 292 12.16 4.22 15.20
CA VAL A 292 13.05 5.27 15.70
C VAL A 292 13.65 6.05 14.54
N ALA A 293 14.18 5.39 13.50
CA ALA A 293 14.72 6.05 12.31
C ALA A 293 13.67 6.91 11.59
N GLY A 294 12.46 6.37 11.41
CA GLY A 294 11.39 7.05 10.73
C GLY A 294 10.90 8.29 11.45
N ILE A 295 10.71 8.20 12.77
CA ILE A 295 10.34 9.35 13.61
C ILE A 295 11.50 10.34 13.69
N PHE A 296 12.75 9.87 13.85
CA PHE A 296 13.93 10.74 13.99
C PHE A 296 14.13 11.60 12.75
N THR A 297 14.03 10.98 11.57
CA THR A 297 14.12 11.66 10.27
C THR A 297 12.96 12.65 10.08
N ALA A 298 11.74 12.25 10.43
CA ALA A 298 10.56 13.11 10.32
C ALA A 298 10.60 14.31 11.29
N THR A 299 11.24 14.18 12.45
CA THR A 299 11.16 15.18 13.54
C THR A 299 12.47 15.91 13.83
N GLY A 300 13.51 15.69 13.02
CA GLY A 300 14.77 16.43 13.13
C GLY A 300 15.63 16.03 14.33
N GLN A 301 15.51 14.79 14.77
CA GLN A 301 16.40 14.20 15.77
C GLN A 301 17.74 13.84 15.12
N ASP A 302 18.75 13.50 15.94
CA ASP A 302 20.04 13.05 15.41
C ASP A 302 19.92 11.59 14.92
N ILE A 303 19.87 11.41 13.60
CA ILE A 303 19.76 10.08 12.96
C ILE A 303 20.95 9.15 13.29
N ALA A 304 22.10 9.70 13.68
CA ALA A 304 23.22 8.88 14.14
C ALA A 304 23.03 8.35 15.57
N CYS A 305 21.91 8.68 16.23
CA CYS A 305 21.52 8.14 17.52
C CYS A 305 20.44 7.05 17.39
N VAL A 306 20.05 6.64 16.16
CA VAL A 306 19.02 5.61 15.94
C VAL A 306 19.38 4.30 16.63
N HIS A 307 20.60 3.78 16.41
CA HIS A 307 21.00 2.48 16.95
C HIS A 307 21.10 2.44 18.48
N GLU A 308 21.48 3.54 19.12
CA GLU A 308 21.49 3.64 20.59
C GLU A 308 20.09 3.90 21.16
N SER A 309 19.24 4.63 20.43
CA SER A 309 17.85 4.89 20.83
C SER A 309 16.92 3.72 20.57
N SER A 310 17.29 2.81 19.66
CA SER A 310 16.56 1.56 19.40
C SER A 310 16.90 0.43 20.36
N LEU A 311 17.81 0.66 21.33
CA LEU A 311 18.04 -0.31 22.40
C LEU A 311 16.77 -0.45 23.23
N GLY A 312 16.34 -1.69 23.43
CA GLY A 312 15.16 -1.98 24.22
C GLY A 312 14.76 -3.45 24.20
N THR A 313 13.98 -3.81 25.22
CA THR A 313 13.49 -5.17 25.40
C THR A 313 11.99 -5.19 25.11
N LEU A 314 11.58 -6.04 24.18
CA LEU A 314 10.21 -6.47 24.00
C LEU A 314 9.98 -7.74 24.82
N LYS A 315 8.83 -7.81 25.47
CA LYS A 315 8.39 -8.96 26.26
C LYS A 315 6.96 -9.31 25.88
N ALA A 316 6.73 -10.59 25.61
CA ALA A 316 5.40 -11.14 25.41
C ALA A 316 5.08 -12.14 26.53
N ARG A 317 3.87 -12.07 27.08
CA ARG A 317 3.35 -13.12 27.99
C ARG A 317 1.88 -13.38 27.72
N LYS A 318 1.44 -14.60 28.01
CA LYS A 318 0.02 -14.94 28.01
C LYS A 318 -0.68 -14.39 29.27
N ASP A 319 -1.95 -14.05 29.13
CA ASP A 319 -2.83 -13.55 30.19
C ASP A 319 -4.27 -14.04 29.96
N GLY A 320 -4.54 -15.29 30.33
CA GLY A 320 -5.82 -15.95 30.03
C GLY A 320 -5.99 -16.13 28.52
N ASP A 321 -7.05 -15.55 27.96
CA ASP A 321 -7.38 -15.51 26.53
C ASP A 321 -6.81 -14.27 25.82
N ALA A 322 -5.72 -13.70 26.34
CA ALA A 322 -5.08 -12.52 25.79
C ALA A 322 -3.56 -12.64 25.84
N ILE A 323 -2.89 -11.77 25.09
CA ILE A 323 -1.47 -11.48 25.23
C ILE A 323 -1.28 -10.16 25.95
N VAL A 324 -0.26 -10.08 26.80
CA VAL A 324 0.30 -8.80 27.27
C VAL A 324 1.66 -8.65 26.65
N ILE A 325 1.79 -7.61 25.82
CA ILE A 325 3.06 -7.22 25.20
C ILE A 325 3.57 -5.97 25.89
N SER A 326 4.87 -5.90 26.15
CA SER A 326 5.50 -4.78 26.85
C SER A 326 6.83 -4.43 26.23
N VAL A 327 7.15 -3.15 26.17
CA VAL A 327 8.45 -2.63 25.74
C VAL A 327 9.12 -1.88 26.89
N TYR A 328 10.44 -1.95 26.92
CA TYR A 328 11.28 -1.07 27.73
C TYR A 328 12.40 -0.51 26.85
N MET A 329 12.46 0.81 26.73
CA MET A 329 13.48 1.52 25.96
C MET A 329 14.27 2.41 26.92
N PRO A 330 15.49 2.02 27.35
CA PRO A 330 16.24 2.76 28.36
C PRO A 330 16.98 3.99 27.83
N SER A 331 17.11 4.15 26.51
CA SER A 331 18.10 5.08 25.96
C SER A 331 17.64 5.95 24.78
N LEU A 332 16.43 6.50 24.82
CA LEU A 332 15.95 7.43 23.80
C LEU A 332 16.70 8.77 23.86
N VAL A 333 17.59 9.02 22.90
CA VAL A 333 18.31 10.29 22.76
C VAL A 333 17.51 11.22 21.86
N ILE A 334 16.58 11.95 22.48
CA ILE A 334 15.56 12.76 21.79
C ILE A 334 15.47 14.17 22.36
N GLY A 335 15.01 15.11 21.54
CA GLY A 335 14.69 16.47 21.96
C GLY A 335 13.57 17.08 21.14
N THR A 336 12.90 18.07 21.71
CA THR A 336 11.82 18.83 21.06
C THR A 336 12.21 20.29 20.81
N VAL A 337 13.45 20.63 21.16
CA VAL A 337 14.13 21.90 20.88
C VAL A 337 15.59 21.66 20.46
N GLY A 338 16.12 22.55 19.62
CA GLY A 338 17.51 22.52 19.15
C GLY A 338 17.79 21.51 18.04
N GLY A 339 18.99 21.56 17.47
CA GLY A 339 19.38 20.69 16.36
C GLY A 339 18.48 20.85 15.12
N GLY A 340 18.03 19.73 14.55
CA GLY A 340 17.16 19.71 13.37
C GLY A 340 15.68 20.00 13.65
N THR A 341 15.25 20.06 14.92
CA THR A 341 13.83 20.23 15.30
C THR A 341 13.21 21.57 14.87
N GLY A 342 14.06 22.56 14.56
CA GLY A 342 13.65 23.88 14.08
C GLY A 342 13.52 23.98 12.56
N LEU A 343 13.94 22.97 11.80
CA LEU A 343 13.74 22.96 10.35
C LEU A 343 12.24 22.89 10.02
N PRO A 344 11.76 23.55 8.96
CA PRO A 344 10.32 23.74 8.75
C PRO A 344 9.51 22.44 8.74
N THR A 345 9.90 21.45 7.92
CA THR A 345 9.15 20.18 7.80
C THR A 345 9.26 19.32 9.07
N GLN A 346 10.42 19.34 9.73
CA GLN A 346 10.62 18.65 11.01
C GLN A 346 9.78 19.25 12.13
N ASN A 347 9.66 20.58 12.16
CA ASN A 347 8.85 21.29 13.13
C ASN A 347 7.35 21.04 12.93
N GLU A 348 6.89 20.99 11.68
CA GLU A 348 5.52 20.59 11.34
C GLU A 348 5.21 19.17 11.81
N CYS A 349 6.11 18.21 11.60
CA CYS A 349 5.93 16.83 12.07
C CYS A 349 5.92 16.73 13.60
N LEU A 350 6.76 17.49 14.31
CA LEU A 350 6.69 17.60 15.77
C LEU A 350 5.36 18.23 16.21
N SER A 351 4.90 19.26 15.53
CA SER A 351 3.65 19.96 15.83
C SER A 351 2.42 19.07 15.61
N LEU A 352 2.43 18.26 14.55
CA LEU A 352 1.40 17.26 14.25
C LEU A 352 1.20 16.28 15.41
N MET A 353 2.28 15.88 16.06
CA MET A 353 2.25 15.02 17.25
C MET A 353 2.01 15.78 18.58
N GLY A 354 1.90 17.11 18.53
CA GLY A 354 1.81 17.97 19.72
C GLY A 354 3.10 18.00 20.55
N CYS A 355 4.25 17.75 19.91
CA CYS A 355 5.57 17.60 20.52
C CYS A 355 6.52 18.76 20.26
N ALA A 356 6.15 19.82 19.53
CA ALA A 356 7.04 20.94 19.28
C ALA A 356 7.23 21.83 20.54
N GLY A 357 8.47 22.18 20.87
CA GLY A 357 8.79 23.16 21.90
C GLY A 357 9.05 22.58 23.30
N LYS A 358 8.82 23.40 24.33
CA LYS A 358 9.12 23.10 25.74
C LYS A 358 8.08 22.17 26.38
N ASP A 359 8.52 21.42 27.38
CA ASP A 359 7.77 20.44 28.17
C ASP A 359 7.12 19.32 27.33
N LYS A 360 7.79 18.93 26.23
CA LYS A 360 7.28 17.97 25.24
C LYS A 360 8.14 16.73 25.04
N VAL A 361 9.40 16.70 25.51
CA VAL A 361 10.27 15.54 25.26
C VAL A 361 9.71 14.22 25.80
N LYS A 362 9.02 14.27 26.94
CA LYS A 362 8.40 13.09 27.57
C LYS A 362 7.21 12.59 26.75
N ARG A 363 6.41 13.51 26.18
CA ARG A 363 5.35 13.19 25.22
C ARG A 363 5.92 12.46 23.99
N LEU A 364 7.03 12.96 23.44
CA LEU A 364 7.70 12.33 22.31
C LEU A 364 8.20 10.91 22.68
N ALA A 365 8.74 10.72 23.88
CA ALA A 365 9.15 9.40 24.37
C ALA A 365 7.98 8.41 24.43
N GLU A 366 6.81 8.86 24.93
CA GLU A 366 5.61 8.00 24.99
C GLU A 366 5.16 7.55 23.59
N ILE A 367 5.18 8.46 22.62
CA ILE A 367 4.80 8.16 21.22
C ILE A 367 5.75 7.15 20.61
N ILE A 368 7.06 7.34 20.76
CA ILE A 368 8.07 6.44 20.19
C ILE A 368 7.88 5.02 20.76
N ALA A 369 7.73 4.89 22.08
CA ALA A 369 7.55 3.60 22.74
C ALA A 369 6.26 2.88 22.29
N ALA A 370 5.14 3.61 22.24
CA ALA A 370 3.86 3.07 21.77
C ALA A 370 3.93 2.63 20.31
N THR A 371 4.57 3.43 19.46
CA THR A 371 4.70 3.13 18.02
C THR A 371 5.62 1.92 17.79
N CYS A 372 6.71 1.79 18.57
CA CYS A 372 7.57 0.61 18.55
C CYS A 372 6.81 -0.67 18.94
N LEU A 373 5.97 -0.60 19.98
CA LEU A 373 5.11 -1.71 20.39
C LEU A 373 4.14 -2.11 19.26
N CYS A 374 3.49 -1.15 18.61
CA CYS A 374 2.61 -1.42 17.46
C CYS A 374 3.33 -2.17 16.34
N LEU A 375 4.50 -1.68 15.91
CA LEU A 375 5.24 -2.31 14.82
C LEU A 375 5.64 -3.73 15.18
N ASP A 376 6.27 -3.93 16.34
CA ASP A 376 6.80 -5.24 16.72
C ASP A 376 5.70 -6.28 16.94
N LEU A 377 4.54 -5.87 17.47
CA LEU A 377 3.37 -6.73 17.53
C LEU A 377 2.93 -7.19 16.13
N SER A 378 2.84 -6.26 15.19
CA SER A 378 2.41 -6.54 13.82
C SER A 378 3.42 -7.41 13.07
N THR A 379 4.72 -7.10 13.17
CA THR A 379 5.78 -7.90 12.53
C THR A 379 5.84 -9.29 13.14
N GLY A 380 5.80 -9.40 14.48
CA GLY A 380 5.80 -10.70 15.15
C GLY A 380 4.65 -11.58 14.67
N ALA A 381 3.46 -11.01 14.53
CA ALA A 381 2.32 -11.73 13.96
C ALA A 381 2.52 -12.13 12.50
N ALA A 382 3.03 -11.22 11.66
CA ALA A 382 3.27 -11.49 10.24
C ALA A 382 4.30 -12.61 10.00
N ILE A 383 5.32 -12.72 10.87
CA ILE A 383 6.29 -13.82 10.83
C ILE A 383 5.58 -15.15 11.13
N VAL A 384 4.75 -15.17 12.18
CA VAL A 384 4.04 -16.37 12.62
C VAL A 384 2.96 -16.81 11.63
N SER A 385 2.28 -15.87 10.96
CA SER A 385 1.25 -16.15 9.97
C SER A 385 1.77 -16.42 8.55
N ASN A 386 3.10 -16.45 8.35
CA ASN A 386 3.76 -16.53 7.02
C ASN A 386 3.39 -15.38 6.06
N GLU A 387 2.86 -14.26 6.57
CA GLU A 387 2.53 -13.08 5.77
C GLU A 387 3.73 -12.16 5.55
N PHE A 388 4.81 -12.32 6.33
CA PHE A 388 5.97 -11.44 6.30
C PHE A 388 6.61 -11.30 4.90
N VAL A 389 6.91 -12.42 4.25
CA VAL A 389 7.50 -12.41 2.90
C VAL A 389 6.52 -11.86 1.87
N GLN A 390 5.26 -12.28 1.91
CA GLN A 390 4.24 -11.84 0.96
C GLN A 390 3.97 -10.33 1.07
N ALA A 391 3.95 -9.78 2.27
CA ALA A 391 3.78 -8.34 2.49
C ALA A 391 4.97 -7.56 1.90
N HIS A 392 6.21 -7.94 2.23
CA HIS A 392 7.41 -7.30 1.68
C HIS A 392 7.54 -7.47 0.17
N GLU A 393 7.08 -8.58 -0.42
CA GLU A 393 7.04 -8.73 -1.87
C GLU A 393 5.99 -7.85 -2.54
N ARG A 394 4.81 -7.68 -1.90
CA ARG A 394 3.69 -6.90 -2.45
C ARG A 394 3.87 -5.39 -2.33
N LEU A 395 4.43 -4.89 -1.23
CA LEU A 395 4.55 -3.44 -0.99
C LEU A 395 6.00 -2.96 -0.82
N GLY A 396 6.94 -3.85 -0.54
CA GLY A 396 8.34 -3.52 -0.23
C GLY A 396 9.28 -3.55 -1.44
N ARG A 397 8.92 -4.28 -2.50
CA ARG A 397 9.66 -4.22 -3.76
C ARG A 397 9.06 -3.14 -4.65
N ASN A 398 9.70 -1.97 -4.65
CA ASN A 398 9.82 -1.18 -5.87
C ASN A 398 10.65 -2.01 -6.87
N ARG A 399 10.08 -3.09 -7.42
CA ARG A 399 10.73 -3.78 -8.54
C ARG A 399 10.95 -2.69 -9.58
N PRO A 400 12.17 -2.52 -10.13
CA PRO A 400 12.29 -1.75 -11.34
C PRO A 400 11.25 -2.33 -12.29
N LYS A 401 10.25 -1.51 -12.66
CA LYS A 401 9.39 -1.84 -13.79
C LYS A 401 10.38 -2.21 -14.89
N PRO A 402 10.24 -3.36 -15.56
CA PRO A 402 11.22 -3.77 -16.56
C PRO A 402 11.47 -2.56 -17.47
N GLU A 403 12.72 -2.13 -17.61
CA GLU A 403 13.16 -1.24 -18.69
C GLU A 403 12.99 -2.03 -19.99
N GLN A 404 11.75 -2.33 -20.35
CA GLN A 404 11.39 -2.92 -21.62
C GLN A 404 10.68 -1.86 -22.41
N THR A 405 11.41 -1.32 -23.38
CA THR A 405 10.83 -0.55 -24.46
C THR A 405 9.91 -1.48 -25.24
N LEU A 406 8.69 -1.04 -25.55
CA LEU A 406 7.79 -1.76 -26.45
C LEU A 406 8.44 -1.81 -27.85
N SER A 407 9.17 -2.89 -28.15
CA SER A 407 9.97 -3.07 -29.35
C SER A 407 9.47 -4.24 -30.21
N ALA A 408 9.86 -4.26 -31.48
CA ALA A 408 9.52 -5.36 -32.39
C ALA A 408 10.08 -6.70 -31.88
N GLU A 409 11.27 -6.69 -31.29
CA GLU A 409 11.91 -7.87 -30.68
C GLU A 409 11.08 -8.48 -29.55
N TYR A 410 10.49 -7.62 -28.70
CA TYR A 410 9.59 -8.08 -27.65
C TYR A 410 8.32 -8.69 -28.24
N PHE A 411 7.65 -7.99 -29.16
CA PHE A 411 6.41 -8.48 -29.76
C PHE A 411 6.61 -9.77 -30.55
N ASN A 412 7.74 -9.96 -31.23
CA ASN A 412 8.07 -11.22 -31.90
C ASN A 412 8.19 -12.42 -30.95
N GLN A 413 8.46 -12.19 -29.65
CA GLN A 413 8.44 -13.26 -28.64
C GLN A 413 7.02 -13.62 -28.18
N VAL A 414 6.07 -12.70 -28.37
CA VAL A 414 4.65 -12.86 -27.98
C VAL A 414 3.79 -13.37 -29.14
N LEU A 415 4.13 -12.99 -30.37
CA LEU A 415 3.43 -13.39 -31.59
C LEU A 415 3.43 -14.90 -31.78
N TYR A 416 2.31 -15.43 -32.28
CA TYR A 416 2.28 -16.82 -32.74
C TYR A 416 3.26 -17.02 -33.92
N PRO A 417 3.75 -18.25 -34.14
CA PRO A 417 4.79 -18.51 -35.15
C PRO A 417 4.48 -17.97 -36.55
N ASP A 418 3.21 -17.97 -36.95
CA ASP A 418 2.78 -17.48 -38.27
C ASP A 418 2.89 -15.95 -38.42
N TYR A 419 3.00 -15.22 -37.30
CA TYR A 419 3.07 -13.75 -37.24
C TYR A 419 4.45 -13.20 -36.81
N ALA A 420 5.37 -14.04 -36.32
CA ALA A 420 6.63 -13.63 -35.70
C ALA A 420 7.69 -13.14 -36.72
N TRP A 421 7.46 -11.97 -37.33
CA TRP A 421 8.35 -11.39 -38.34
C TRP A 421 8.38 -9.84 -38.35
N LEU A 422 7.96 -9.18 -37.26
CA LEU A 422 7.96 -7.71 -37.15
C LEU A 422 9.39 -7.14 -37.21
N GLU A 423 9.62 -6.14 -38.08
CA GLU A 423 10.92 -5.44 -38.16
C GLU A 423 10.92 -4.16 -37.31
N GLU A 424 9.83 -3.39 -37.35
CA GLU A 424 9.66 -2.14 -36.61
C GLU A 424 8.24 -2.00 -36.07
N VAL A 425 8.10 -1.36 -34.91
CA VAL A 425 6.81 -0.97 -34.34
C VAL A 425 6.85 0.47 -33.89
N ARG A 426 5.78 1.22 -34.17
CA ARG A 426 5.65 2.62 -33.73
C ARG A 426 4.36 2.81 -32.97
N LYS A 427 4.44 3.37 -31.77
CA LYS A 427 3.25 3.75 -30.99
C LYS A 427 2.47 4.84 -31.71
N VAL A 428 1.17 4.60 -31.88
CA VAL A 428 0.20 5.53 -32.44
C VAL A 428 -0.71 6.01 -31.31
N GLU A 429 -1.23 7.22 -31.44
CA GLU A 429 -2.22 7.75 -30.51
C GLU A 429 -3.48 6.86 -30.51
N LEU A 430 -3.95 6.56 -29.31
CA LEU A 430 -5.18 5.84 -29.05
C LEU A 430 -6.06 6.81 -28.25
N ASP A 431 -7.22 7.19 -28.79
CA ASP A 431 -8.22 7.92 -28.00
C ASP A 431 -8.55 7.06 -26.78
N THR A 432 -8.20 7.57 -25.60
CA THR A 432 -8.08 6.76 -24.38
C THR A 432 -9.42 6.20 -23.96
N ASN A 433 -9.47 4.87 -23.87
CA ASN A 433 -10.66 4.07 -23.55
C ASN A 433 -10.95 4.07 -22.03
N ASN A 434 -12.22 4.23 -21.63
CA ASN A 434 -12.71 4.42 -20.25
C ASN A 434 -12.73 3.14 -19.37
N GLY A 435 -11.83 2.20 -19.61
CA GLY A 435 -11.79 0.94 -18.84
C GLY A 435 -11.33 1.17 -17.40
N VAL A 436 -12.13 0.72 -16.42
CA VAL A 436 -11.89 0.95 -14.98
C VAL A 436 -10.46 0.52 -14.57
N ILE A 437 -9.99 -0.65 -15.00
CA ILE A 437 -8.62 -1.13 -14.68
C ILE A 437 -7.54 -0.24 -15.32
N ASN A 438 -7.77 0.28 -16.53
CA ASN A 438 -6.82 1.14 -17.21
C ASN A 438 -6.76 2.53 -16.58
N THR A 439 -7.91 3.15 -16.29
CA THR A 439 -7.98 4.45 -15.59
C THR A 439 -7.31 4.39 -14.22
N LEU A 440 -7.36 3.24 -13.58
CA LEU A 440 -6.81 2.96 -12.27
C LEU A 440 -5.27 2.76 -12.26
N VAL A 441 -4.67 2.36 -13.39
CA VAL A 441 -3.24 2.05 -13.53
C VAL A 441 -2.50 3.08 -14.42
N SER A 442 -3.20 3.98 -15.09
CA SER A 442 -2.68 4.88 -16.14
C SER A 442 -1.78 6.02 -15.68
N ASN A 443 -1.42 6.14 -14.39
CA ASN A 443 -0.50 7.18 -13.95
C ASN A 443 0.97 6.84 -14.29
N THR A 444 1.45 7.49 -15.37
CA THR A 444 2.85 7.83 -15.71
C THR A 444 3.84 6.68 -15.97
N GLU A 445 4.35 6.64 -17.22
CA GLU A 445 5.51 5.85 -17.69
C GLU A 445 5.49 4.34 -17.34
N SER A 446 4.34 3.68 -17.45
CA SER A 446 4.25 2.22 -17.34
C SER A 446 4.10 1.55 -18.71
N VAL A 447 4.75 0.40 -18.89
CA VAL A 447 4.49 -0.52 -20.01
C VAL A 447 3.11 -1.16 -19.96
N TYR A 448 2.46 -1.17 -18.78
CA TYR A 448 1.11 -1.70 -18.62
C TYR A 448 0.07 -0.77 -19.28
N GLY A 449 -1.01 -1.35 -19.76
CA GLY A 449 -2.11 -0.67 -20.44
C GLY A 449 -2.36 -1.19 -21.86
N ILE A 450 -3.20 -0.46 -22.59
CA ILE A 450 -3.54 -0.74 -23.98
C ILE A 450 -2.72 0.20 -24.88
N HIS A 451 -1.97 -0.38 -25.81
CA HIS A 451 -1.12 0.36 -26.75
C HIS A 451 -1.55 0.05 -28.18
N ARG A 452 -1.76 1.09 -28.97
CA ARG A 452 -1.95 0.97 -30.42
C ARG A 452 -0.62 1.11 -31.12
N LEU A 453 -0.29 0.14 -31.97
CA LEU A 453 1.02 0.02 -32.61
C LEU A 453 0.84 -0.09 -34.12
N ALA A 454 1.51 0.79 -34.87
CA ALA A 454 1.67 0.67 -36.30
C ALA A 454 2.82 -0.29 -36.63
N VAL A 455 2.61 -1.09 -37.67
CA VAL A 455 3.58 -2.07 -38.17
C VAL A 455 4.15 -1.67 -39.52
N ASP A 456 5.24 -2.32 -39.91
CA ASP A 456 5.86 -2.10 -41.22
C ASP A 456 5.01 -2.66 -42.39
N SER A 457 5.40 -2.36 -43.63
CA SER A 457 4.65 -2.77 -44.82
C SER A 457 4.65 -4.28 -45.04
N SER A 458 5.73 -4.97 -44.69
CA SER A 458 5.78 -6.44 -44.80
C SER A 458 4.80 -7.09 -43.82
N ALA A 459 4.56 -6.41 -42.69
CA ALA A 459 3.60 -6.82 -41.70
C ALA A 459 2.17 -6.64 -42.08
N THR A 460 1.90 -5.50 -42.69
CA THR A 460 0.57 -5.12 -43.16
C THR A 460 0.03 -6.15 -44.15
N GLU A 461 0.87 -6.66 -45.06
CA GLU A 461 0.46 -7.69 -46.04
C GLU A 461 0.00 -9.01 -45.40
N LYS A 462 0.56 -9.38 -44.24
CA LYS A 462 0.26 -10.65 -43.57
C LYS A 462 -0.81 -10.53 -42.50
N MET A 463 -0.84 -9.43 -41.75
CA MET A 463 -1.88 -9.16 -40.74
C MET A 463 -3.17 -8.63 -41.37
N GLY A 464 -3.10 -8.07 -42.58
CA GLY A 464 -4.23 -7.43 -43.26
C GLY A 464 -4.57 -6.02 -42.74
N PHE A 465 -3.84 -5.53 -41.73
CA PHE A 465 -4.06 -4.22 -41.10
C PHE A 465 -2.72 -3.51 -40.84
N GLU A 466 -2.73 -2.18 -40.93
CA GLU A 466 -1.55 -1.32 -40.67
C GLU A 466 -1.24 -1.16 -39.18
N THR A 467 -2.16 -1.59 -38.30
CA THR A 467 -2.08 -1.41 -36.85
C THR A 467 -2.63 -2.61 -36.10
N PHE A 468 -2.12 -2.84 -34.88
CA PHE A 468 -2.66 -3.80 -33.92
C PHE A 468 -2.68 -3.22 -32.50
N ILE A 469 -3.40 -3.88 -31.60
CA ILE A 469 -3.51 -3.53 -30.19
C ILE A 469 -2.66 -4.49 -29.36
N ALA A 470 -1.77 -3.93 -28.53
CA ALA A 470 -1.05 -4.64 -27.48
C ALA A 470 -1.66 -4.32 -26.12
N LYS A 471 -2.24 -5.32 -25.46
CA LYS A 471 -2.77 -5.22 -24.12
C LYS A 471 -1.80 -5.86 -23.14
N ILE A 472 -1.15 -5.05 -22.30
CA ILE A 472 -0.13 -5.50 -21.34
C ILE A 472 -0.68 -5.28 -19.94
N LYS A 473 -0.89 -6.37 -19.20
CA LYS A 473 -1.61 -6.34 -17.93
C LYS A 473 -0.66 -6.48 -16.74
N PRO A 474 -0.92 -5.75 -15.64
CA PRO A 474 -0.26 -6.02 -14.37
C PRO A 474 -0.79 -7.32 -13.77
N HIS A 475 -0.08 -7.89 -12.80
CA HIS A 475 -0.57 -9.04 -12.05
C HIS A 475 -1.83 -8.70 -11.23
N SER A 476 -2.76 -9.65 -11.07
CA SER A 476 -4.07 -9.38 -10.43
C SER A 476 -3.97 -8.97 -8.96
N ASP A 477 -2.86 -9.28 -8.27
CA ASP A 477 -2.64 -8.79 -6.90
C ASP A 477 -2.56 -7.25 -6.82
N GLU A 478 -2.07 -6.58 -7.87
CA GLU A 478 -2.06 -5.12 -7.95
C GLU A 478 -3.50 -4.57 -8.07
N ILE A 479 -4.34 -5.23 -8.86
CA ILE A 479 -5.76 -4.88 -9.04
C ILE A 479 -6.53 -5.07 -7.71
N LYS A 480 -6.28 -6.17 -7.00
CA LYS A 480 -6.86 -6.44 -5.67
C LYS A 480 -6.45 -5.40 -4.64
N LEU A 481 -5.16 -5.06 -4.61
CA LEU A 481 -4.63 -4.06 -3.70
C LEU A 481 -5.27 -2.70 -3.95
N LEU A 482 -5.43 -2.31 -5.21
CA LEU A 482 -6.07 -1.06 -5.57
C LEU A 482 -7.55 -1.04 -5.19
N GLY A 483 -8.29 -2.13 -5.40
CA GLY A 483 -9.67 -2.27 -4.91
C GLY A 483 -9.77 -2.11 -3.38
N ALA A 484 -8.84 -2.70 -2.63
CA ALA A 484 -8.77 -2.54 -1.17
C ALA A 484 -8.37 -1.13 -0.73
N GLN A 485 -7.55 -0.42 -1.51
CA GLN A 485 -7.21 0.99 -1.30
C GLN A 485 -8.40 1.89 -1.58
N LEU A 486 -9.15 1.68 -2.66
CA LEU A 486 -10.39 2.42 -2.95
C LEU A 486 -11.41 2.23 -1.82
N ALA A 487 -11.56 0.99 -1.33
CA ALA A 487 -12.41 0.67 -0.18
C ALA A 487 -11.90 1.25 1.15
N HIS A 488 -10.62 1.63 1.24
CA HIS A 488 -10.07 2.34 2.39
C HIS A 488 -10.28 3.86 2.27
N ILE A 489 -10.01 4.42 1.09
CA ILE A 489 -10.19 5.83 0.76
C ILE A 489 -11.67 6.24 0.84
N SER A 490 -12.59 5.30 0.63
CA SER A 490 -14.03 5.50 0.78
C SER A 490 -14.47 5.83 2.23
N GLY A 491 -13.58 5.71 3.22
CA GLY A 491 -13.84 6.16 4.60
C GLY A 491 -14.61 5.16 5.47
N ASP A 492 -14.77 3.91 5.03
CA ASP A 492 -15.36 2.82 5.81
C ASP A 492 -14.26 1.86 6.33
N ASP A 493 -13.99 1.95 7.63
CA ASP A 493 -12.94 1.16 8.33
C ASP A 493 -13.12 -0.36 8.23
N THR A 494 -14.33 -0.85 7.93
CA THR A 494 -14.64 -2.29 7.83
C THR A 494 -14.55 -2.80 6.40
N LEU A 495 -14.82 -1.95 5.41
CA LEU A 495 -14.95 -2.33 4.01
C LEU A 495 -13.63 -2.84 3.43
N SER A 496 -12.51 -2.19 3.76
CA SER A 496 -11.18 -2.62 3.28
C SER A 496 -10.83 -4.04 3.75
N GLY A 497 -11.10 -4.36 5.02
CA GLY A 497 -10.86 -5.69 5.58
C GLY A 497 -11.78 -6.77 4.98
N LEU A 498 -13.06 -6.44 4.78
CA LEU A 498 -14.01 -7.33 4.10
C LEU A 498 -13.64 -7.54 2.63
N TYR A 499 -13.21 -6.49 1.93
CA TYR A 499 -12.79 -6.57 0.53
C TYR A 499 -11.62 -7.53 0.38
N GLN A 500 -10.59 -7.39 1.23
CA GLN A 500 -9.43 -8.31 1.21
C GLN A 500 -9.82 -9.77 1.51
N ALA A 501 -10.86 -10.01 2.31
CA ALA A 501 -11.29 -11.34 2.70
C ALA A 501 -12.26 -12.00 1.70
N GLN A 502 -13.13 -11.22 1.05
CA GLN A 502 -14.32 -11.73 0.35
C GLN A 502 -14.47 -11.23 -1.09
N ALA A 503 -13.53 -10.44 -1.64
CA ALA A 503 -13.65 -9.86 -2.99
C ALA A 503 -13.53 -10.86 -4.15
N LYS A 504 -13.26 -12.14 -3.90
CA LYS A 504 -13.22 -13.17 -4.96
C LYS A 504 -14.52 -13.19 -5.79
N VAL A 505 -15.66 -12.97 -5.14
CA VAL A 505 -16.98 -12.90 -5.78
C VAL A 505 -17.11 -11.79 -6.85
N LEU A 506 -16.22 -10.79 -6.85
CA LEU A 506 -16.20 -9.71 -7.83
C LEU A 506 -15.53 -10.10 -9.17
N GLY A 507 -14.90 -11.29 -9.23
CA GLY A 507 -14.37 -11.90 -10.46
C GLY A 507 -13.03 -11.34 -10.96
N PHE A 508 -12.28 -10.62 -10.12
CA PHE A 508 -10.97 -10.04 -10.51
C PHE A 508 -9.78 -10.99 -10.31
N ASP A 509 -9.98 -12.14 -9.67
CA ASP A 509 -8.96 -13.16 -9.47
C ASP A 509 -8.44 -13.65 -10.82
N ASN A 510 -7.11 -13.72 -10.99
CA ASN A 510 -6.46 -14.16 -12.23
C ASN A 510 -6.88 -13.40 -13.52
N ALA A 511 -7.51 -12.22 -13.41
CA ALA A 511 -7.96 -11.44 -14.57
C ALA A 511 -6.83 -11.11 -15.57
N HIS A 512 -5.60 -10.95 -15.05
CA HIS A 512 -4.38 -10.75 -15.83
C HIS A 512 -4.04 -11.92 -16.77
N ARG A 513 -4.46 -13.15 -16.43
CA ARG A 513 -4.25 -14.39 -17.20
C ARG A 513 -5.48 -14.85 -17.97
N ARG A 514 -6.68 -14.50 -17.49
CA ARG A 514 -7.96 -15.05 -17.97
C ARG A 514 -8.15 -14.94 -19.48
N GLU A 515 -8.09 -13.73 -20.01
CA GLU A 515 -8.31 -13.47 -21.43
C GLU A 515 -7.25 -14.16 -22.32
N ILE A 516 -5.98 -14.15 -21.88
CA ILE A 516 -4.87 -14.83 -22.55
C ILE A 516 -5.12 -16.35 -22.61
N ALA A 517 -5.48 -16.93 -21.47
CA ALA A 517 -5.75 -18.35 -21.35
C ALA A 517 -6.98 -18.77 -22.18
N LEU A 518 -8.04 -17.96 -22.17
CA LEU A 518 -9.24 -18.21 -22.98
C LEU A 518 -8.90 -18.24 -24.47
N PHE A 519 -8.24 -17.22 -25.01
CA PHE A 519 -7.89 -17.19 -26.44
C PHE A 519 -6.88 -18.28 -26.82
N SER A 520 -5.87 -18.54 -25.98
CA SER A 520 -4.94 -19.66 -26.20
C SER A 520 -5.67 -21.00 -26.28
N HIS A 521 -6.63 -21.20 -25.39
CA HIS A 521 -7.42 -22.43 -25.31
C HIS A 521 -8.39 -22.60 -26.48
N LEU A 522 -9.11 -21.55 -26.87
CA LEU A 522 -10.02 -21.59 -28.03
C LEU A 522 -9.27 -21.83 -29.34
N ASN A 523 -8.09 -21.23 -29.50
CA ASN A 523 -7.22 -21.52 -30.65
C ASN A 523 -6.74 -22.98 -30.64
N ALA A 524 -6.38 -23.53 -29.48
CA ALA A 524 -5.96 -24.93 -29.36
C ALA A 524 -7.10 -25.93 -29.66
N LEU A 525 -8.36 -25.56 -29.34
CA LEU A 525 -9.54 -26.34 -29.71
C LEU A 525 -9.93 -26.20 -31.19
N GLY A 526 -9.45 -25.17 -31.88
CA GLY A 526 -9.86 -24.85 -33.25
C GLY A 526 -11.30 -24.35 -33.35
N ASP A 527 -11.80 -23.64 -32.32
CA ASP A 527 -13.16 -23.12 -32.25
C ASP A 527 -13.34 -21.87 -33.12
N THR A 528 -13.47 -22.10 -34.43
CA THR A 528 -13.59 -21.02 -35.42
C THR A 528 -14.91 -20.24 -35.32
N GLU A 529 -15.96 -20.83 -34.76
CA GLU A 529 -17.27 -20.18 -34.63
C GLU A 529 -17.25 -19.09 -33.56
N LEU A 530 -16.72 -19.40 -32.37
CA LEU A 530 -16.59 -18.41 -31.30
C LEU A 530 -15.51 -17.37 -31.63
N LEU A 531 -14.35 -17.80 -32.16
CA LEU A 531 -13.28 -16.89 -32.56
C LEU A 531 -13.72 -15.89 -33.63
N ALA A 532 -14.67 -16.24 -34.51
CA ALA A 532 -15.23 -15.33 -35.51
C ALA A 532 -16.04 -14.17 -34.90
N LEU A 533 -16.47 -14.29 -33.64
CA LEU A 533 -17.19 -13.26 -32.88
C LEU A 533 -16.26 -12.44 -31.97
N CYS A 534 -14.95 -12.65 -32.05
CA CYS A 534 -13.93 -11.97 -31.26
C CYS A 534 -12.94 -11.21 -32.17
N PRO A 535 -12.11 -10.32 -31.60
CA PRO A 535 -10.94 -9.82 -32.29
C PRO A 535 -10.02 -10.96 -32.71
N GLN A 536 -9.40 -10.84 -33.87
CA GLN A 536 -8.31 -11.74 -34.25
C GLN A 536 -7.14 -11.56 -33.26
N VAL A 537 -6.63 -12.65 -32.71
CA VAL A 537 -5.49 -12.65 -31.79
C VAL A 537 -4.24 -13.12 -32.53
N TYR A 538 -3.23 -12.26 -32.58
CA TYR A 538 -1.97 -12.51 -33.27
C TYR A 538 -0.91 -13.16 -32.37
N GLY A 539 -1.06 -13.01 -31.06
CA GLY A 539 -0.11 -13.52 -30.08
C GLY A 539 -0.58 -13.34 -28.66
N SER A 540 -0.11 -14.19 -27.77
CA SER A 540 -0.39 -14.08 -26.35
C SER A 540 0.74 -14.69 -25.54
N HIS A 541 1.11 -14.04 -24.43
CA HIS A 541 2.20 -14.48 -23.58
C HIS A 541 1.90 -14.15 -22.12
N ALA A 542 2.03 -15.14 -21.25
CA ALA A 542 1.93 -14.98 -19.81
C ALA A 542 3.26 -15.40 -19.18
N ASP A 543 4.04 -14.44 -18.67
CA ASP A 543 5.31 -14.70 -18.00
C ASP A 543 5.27 -14.24 -16.55
N ASP A 544 5.15 -15.22 -15.65
CA ASP A 544 5.14 -14.97 -14.21
C ASP A 544 6.51 -14.46 -13.71
N LYS A 545 7.63 -14.70 -14.42
CA LYS A 545 8.96 -14.23 -14.00
C LYS A 545 9.10 -12.73 -14.23
N SER A 546 8.78 -12.27 -15.44
CA SER A 546 8.80 -10.83 -15.78
C SER A 546 7.54 -10.08 -15.32
N GLN A 547 6.49 -10.80 -14.91
CA GLN A 547 5.16 -10.26 -14.58
C GLN A 547 4.50 -9.53 -15.75
N LEU A 548 4.78 -9.99 -16.98
CA LEU A 548 4.22 -9.44 -18.21
C LEU A 548 3.19 -10.40 -18.78
N TYR A 549 1.96 -9.91 -18.87
CA TYR A 549 0.84 -10.64 -19.41
C TYR A 549 0.33 -9.87 -20.62
N THR A 550 0.74 -10.32 -21.80
CA THR A 550 0.55 -9.58 -23.05
C THR A 550 -0.37 -10.33 -23.98
N LEU A 551 -1.31 -9.60 -24.58
CA LEU A 551 -2.20 -10.07 -25.63
C LEU A 551 -2.12 -9.11 -26.81
N LEU A 552 -1.86 -9.66 -28.00
CA LEU A 552 -1.77 -8.91 -29.25
C LEU A 552 -2.98 -9.24 -30.11
N MET A 553 -3.77 -8.22 -30.46
CA MET A 553 -5.05 -8.40 -31.14
C MET A 553 -5.32 -7.36 -32.22
N GLU A 554 -6.30 -7.66 -33.06
CA GLU A 554 -6.85 -6.82 -34.12
C GLU A 554 -7.18 -5.41 -33.62
N ASP A 555 -6.77 -4.40 -34.39
CA ASP A 555 -7.28 -3.05 -34.22
C ASP A 555 -8.68 -2.94 -34.85
N LEU A 556 -9.69 -2.85 -33.98
CA LEU A 556 -11.10 -2.75 -34.37
C LEU A 556 -11.51 -1.36 -34.89
N SER A 557 -10.58 -0.44 -35.12
CA SER A 557 -10.87 0.90 -35.68
C SER A 557 -11.62 0.87 -37.04
N HIS A 558 -11.59 -0.26 -37.74
CA HIS A 558 -12.32 -0.47 -38.99
C HIS A 558 -13.76 -0.98 -38.80
N CYS A 559 -14.13 -1.40 -37.58
CA CYS A 559 -15.49 -1.77 -37.21
C CYS A 559 -16.31 -0.52 -36.83
N SER A 560 -17.65 -0.63 -36.86
CA SER A 560 -18.52 0.41 -36.31
C SER A 560 -18.90 0.12 -34.86
N HIS A 561 -19.43 1.13 -34.16
CA HIS A 561 -19.93 1.04 -32.77
C HIS A 561 -18.88 0.73 -31.69
N LEU A 562 -17.60 0.98 -31.96
CA LEU A 562 -16.52 0.87 -30.99
C LEU A 562 -16.71 1.88 -29.84
N ASP A 563 -16.62 1.41 -28.59
CA ASP A 563 -16.79 2.20 -27.34
C ASP A 563 -17.97 3.19 -27.36
N THR A 564 -19.19 2.68 -27.55
CA THR A 564 -20.40 3.52 -27.69
C THR A 564 -21.20 3.66 -26.40
N ILE A 565 -20.59 3.44 -25.22
CA ILE A 565 -21.30 3.44 -23.93
C ILE A 565 -22.06 4.74 -23.64
N ASN A 566 -21.54 5.87 -24.09
CA ASN A 566 -22.20 7.17 -23.94
C ASN A 566 -23.12 7.54 -25.12
N MET A 567 -23.28 6.67 -26.11
CA MET A 567 -24.04 6.90 -27.35
C MET A 567 -25.03 5.75 -27.66
N PRO A 568 -25.95 5.40 -26.75
CA PRO A 568 -26.88 4.28 -26.94
C PRO A 568 -27.77 4.46 -28.18
N THR A 569 -28.05 5.70 -28.57
CA THR A 569 -28.86 6.03 -29.76
C THR A 569 -28.26 5.57 -31.09
N LEU A 570 -26.98 5.20 -31.14
CA LEU A 570 -26.38 4.61 -32.34
C LEU A 570 -26.91 3.20 -32.62
N TRP A 571 -27.35 2.49 -31.59
CA TRP A 571 -27.85 1.12 -31.69
C TRP A 571 -29.34 1.11 -32.02
N GLN A 572 -29.68 0.94 -33.30
CA GLN A 572 -31.06 0.77 -33.72
C GLN A 572 -31.47 -0.71 -33.66
N GLU A 573 -32.75 -0.99 -33.89
CA GLU A 573 -33.32 -2.35 -33.76
C GLU A 573 -32.51 -3.43 -34.51
N LYS A 574 -32.00 -3.08 -35.70
CA LYS A 574 -31.20 -3.99 -36.53
C LYS A 574 -29.87 -4.34 -35.87
N GLU A 575 -29.15 -3.34 -35.35
CA GLU A 575 -27.87 -3.51 -34.67
C GLU A 575 -28.05 -4.27 -33.35
N ILE A 576 -29.09 -3.94 -32.58
CA ILE A 576 -29.47 -4.64 -31.35
C ILE A 576 -29.72 -6.12 -31.62
N LYS A 577 -30.58 -6.46 -32.59
CA LYS A 577 -30.86 -7.85 -32.97
C LYS A 577 -29.61 -8.58 -33.51
N THR A 578 -28.72 -7.86 -34.19
CA THR A 578 -27.45 -8.43 -34.66
C THR A 578 -26.55 -8.82 -33.49
N ALA A 579 -26.41 -7.95 -32.49
CA ALA A 579 -25.66 -8.25 -31.27
C ALA A 579 -26.30 -9.37 -30.44
N LEU A 580 -27.63 -9.38 -30.27
CA LEU A 580 -28.33 -10.45 -29.56
C LEU A 580 -28.17 -11.81 -30.23
N ARG A 581 -28.20 -11.87 -31.57
CA ARG A 581 -27.94 -13.10 -32.31
C ARG A 581 -26.49 -13.56 -32.13
N GLY A 582 -25.52 -12.63 -32.15
CA GLY A 582 -24.12 -12.93 -31.86
C GLY A 582 -23.93 -13.45 -30.43
N LEU A 583 -24.57 -12.81 -29.45
CA LEU A 583 -24.56 -13.24 -28.05
C LEU A 583 -25.19 -14.64 -27.88
N ALA A 584 -26.28 -14.92 -28.57
CA ALA A 584 -26.90 -16.24 -28.55
C ALA A 584 -25.95 -17.34 -29.09
N LYS A 585 -25.14 -17.02 -30.11
CA LYS A 585 -24.08 -17.92 -30.59
C LYS A 585 -22.99 -18.13 -29.54
N ILE A 586 -22.50 -17.06 -28.91
CA ILE A 586 -21.51 -17.16 -27.81
C ILE A 586 -22.03 -18.07 -26.70
N HIS A 587 -23.27 -17.88 -26.24
CA HIS A 587 -23.84 -18.68 -25.16
C HIS A 587 -24.22 -20.10 -25.58
N ALA A 588 -24.52 -20.32 -26.86
CA ALA A 588 -24.71 -21.66 -27.39
C ALA A 588 -23.38 -22.45 -27.43
N SER A 589 -22.25 -21.76 -27.63
CA SER A 589 -20.92 -22.33 -27.46
C SER A 589 -20.75 -22.80 -26.01
N TYR A 590 -20.45 -24.10 -25.83
CA TYR A 590 -20.27 -24.75 -24.53
C TYR A 590 -21.50 -24.72 -23.61
N PHE A 591 -22.71 -24.52 -24.17
CA PHE A 591 -23.95 -24.63 -23.41
C PHE A 591 -24.11 -26.03 -22.81
N ASP A 592 -24.09 -26.14 -21.48
CA ASP A 592 -24.17 -27.40 -20.72
C ASP A 592 -23.14 -28.48 -21.15
N ASN A 593 -22.07 -28.07 -21.85
CA ASN A 593 -20.94 -28.90 -22.26
C ASN A 593 -19.64 -28.20 -21.85
N LEU A 594 -19.42 -28.16 -20.53
CA LEU A 594 -18.33 -27.40 -19.90
C LEU A 594 -17.02 -28.17 -19.82
N ASP A 595 -17.01 -29.46 -20.15
CA ASP A 595 -15.81 -30.33 -20.09
C ASP A 595 -14.66 -29.75 -20.93
N ALA A 596 -15.00 -29.16 -22.07
CA ALA A 596 -14.04 -28.50 -22.94
C ALA A 596 -13.38 -27.27 -22.28
N LEU A 597 -14.01 -26.64 -21.28
CA LEU A 597 -13.47 -25.47 -20.56
C LEU A 597 -12.91 -25.82 -19.17
N GLU A 598 -12.99 -27.08 -18.74
CA GLU A 598 -12.51 -27.55 -17.44
C GLU A 598 -11.05 -27.18 -17.14
N PRO A 599 -10.09 -27.24 -18.10
CA PRO A 599 -8.71 -26.81 -17.84
C PRO A 599 -8.58 -25.35 -17.37
N LEU A 600 -9.45 -24.47 -17.88
CA LEU A 600 -9.47 -23.06 -17.48
C LEU A 600 -10.08 -22.85 -16.10
N VAL A 601 -11.02 -23.72 -15.70
CA VAL A 601 -11.60 -23.72 -14.34
C VAL A 601 -10.59 -24.23 -13.32
N ILE A 602 -9.91 -25.36 -13.60
CA ILE A 602 -8.91 -25.95 -12.72
C ILE A 602 -7.72 -25.01 -12.48
N SER A 603 -7.29 -24.30 -13.52
CA SER A 603 -6.23 -23.29 -13.42
C SER A 603 -6.67 -22.00 -12.71
N GLY A 604 -7.97 -21.87 -12.41
CA GLY A 604 -8.55 -20.67 -11.80
C GLY A 604 -8.62 -19.47 -12.76
N CYS A 605 -8.46 -19.69 -14.07
CA CYS A 605 -8.59 -18.64 -15.08
C CYS A 605 -10.05 -18.32 -15.39
N LEU A 606 -10.95 -19.30 -15.41
CA LEU A 606 -12.39 -19.07 -15.52
C LEU A 606 -13.08 -19.41 -14.19
N ASP A 607 -13.82 -18.44 -13.66
CA ASP A 607 -14.68 -18.69 -12.51
C ASP A 607 -15.95 -19.40 -12.97
N LYS A 608 -16.44 -20.32 -12.16
CA LYS A 608 -17.76 -20.95 -12.32
C LYS A 608 -18.69 -20.43 -11.24
N PHE A 609 -19.86 -19.98 -11.64
CA PHE A 609 -20.86 -19.53 -10.68
C PHE A 609 -21.21 -20.63 -9.69
N CYS A 610 -21.29 -20.21 -8.42
CA CYS A 610 -21.58 -21.07 -7.29
C CYS A 610 -22.33 -20.24 -6.25
N ALA A 611 -23.53 -20.70 -5.85
CA ALA A 611 -24.34 -20.03 -4.84
C ALA A 611 -23.62 -19.98 -3.48
N ASP A 612 -22.92 -21.05 -3.09
CA ASP A 612 -22.18 -21.10 -1.81
C ASP A 612 -21.10 -20.01 -1.76
N SER A 613 -20.32 -19.86 -2.84
CA SER A 613 -19.30 -18.80 -2.94
C SER A 613 -19.91 -17.40 -2.83
N LEU A 614 -21.13 -17.18 -3.34
CA LEU A 614 -21.83 -15.91 -3.21
C LEU A 614 -22.27 -15.66 -1.75
N LEU A 615 -22.79 -16.68 -1.08
CA LEU A 615 -23.23 -16.62 0.32
C LEU A 615 -22.04 -16.42 1.28
N GLU A 616 -20.88 -17.00 0.99
CA GLU A 616 -19.64 -16.75 1.74
C GLU A 616 -19.23 -15.26 1.72
N SER A 617 -19.56 -14.55 0.64
CA SER A 617 -19.30 -13.11 0.48
C SER A 617 -20.47 -12.20 0.90
N LYS A 618 -21.53 -12.74 1.54
CA LYS A 618 -22.73 -11.98 1.96
C LYS A 618 -22.39 -10.73 2.76
N THR A 619 -21.46 -10.84 3.71
CA THR A 619 -21.07 -9.71 4.57
C THR A 619 -20.49 -8.55 3.77
N LEU A 620 -19.56 -8.84 2.85
CA LEU A 620 -19.00 -7.83 1.95
C LEU A 620 -20.08 -7.21 1.06
N LEU A 621 -20.89 -8.03 0.39
CA LEU A 621 -21.87 -7.55 -0.59
C LEU A 621 -22.96 -6.70 0.04
N ASN A 622 -23.50 -7.11 1.19
CA ASN A 622 -24.43 -6.27 1.95
C ASN A 622 -23.75 -4.97 2.40
N ARG A 623 -22.51 -5.03 2.90
CA ARG A 623 -21.82 -3.83 3.37
C ARG A 623 -21.51 -2.84 2.26
N ILE A 624 -21.05 -3.29 1.09
CA ILE A 624 -20.86 -2.41 -0.08
C ILE A 624 -22.20 -1.79 -0.50
N THR A 625 -23.29 -2.57 -0.50
CA THR A 625 -24.62 -2.08 -0.86
C THR A 625 -25.11 -0.98 0.09
N GLU A 626 -24.99 -1.21 1.41
CA GLU A 626 -25.32 -0.22 2.45
C GLU A 626 -24.47 1.05 2.32
N TYR A 627 -23.17 0.88 2.09
CA TYR A 627 -22.27 2.00 1.88
C TYR A 627 -22.68 2.83 0.66
N ASN A 628 -22.98 2.17 -0.47
CA ASN A 628 -23.44 2.86 -1.67
C ASN A 628 -24.82 3.52 -1.47
N HIS A 629 -25.72 2.92 -0.70
CA HIS A 629 -27.00 3.53 -0.30
C HIS A 629 -26.80 4.83 0.47
N GLN A 630 -25.91 4.83 1.47
CA GLN A 630 -25.60 6.04 2.24
C GLN A 630 -25.04 7.16 1.37
N ARG A 631 -24.32 6.80 0.31
CA ARG A 631 -23.60 7.74 -0.54
C ARG A 631 -24.37 8.25 -1.75
N TYR A 632 -25.19 7.37 -2.33
CA TYR A 632 -25.98 7.59 -3.54
C TYR A 632 -27.42 7.09 -3.32
N PRO A 633 -28.19 7.67 -2.39
CA PRO A 633 -29.52 7.16 -2.02
C PRO A 633 -30.50 7.13 -3.21
N ASP A 634 -30.32 8.02 -4.20
CA ASP A 634 -31.13 8.07 -5.42
C ASP A 634 -30.81 6.92 -6.40
N LEU A 635 -29.54 6.48 -6.46
CA LEU A 635 -29.08 5.39 -7.33
C LEU A 635 -29.12 4.03 -6.63
N VAL A 636 -29.13 4.02 -5.29
CA VAL A 636 -29.21 2.82 -4.46
C VAL A 636 -30.31 3.03 -3.43
N PRO A 637 -31.60 2.99 -3.83
CA PRO A 637 -32.72 3.15 -2.90
C PRO A 637 -32.82 1.98 -1.91
N GLU A 638 -33.54 2.17 -0.82
CA GLU A 638 -33.74 1.12 0.20
C GLU A 638 -34.35 -0.17 -0.37
N SER A 639 -35.14 -0.06 -1.46
CA SER A 639 -35.70 -1.21 -2.16
C SER A 639 -34.63 -2.15 -2.73
N ILE A 640 -33.56 -1.62 -3.36
CA ILE A 640 -32.49 -2.48 -3.89
C ILE A 640 -31.63 -3.05 -2.77
N VAL A 641 -31.43 -2.32 -1.67
CA VAL A 641 -30.76 -2.83 -0.46
C VAL A 641 -31.49 -4.06 0.08
N ALA A 642 -32.81 -3.98 0.22
CA ALA A 642 -33.65 -5.09 0.66
C ALA A 642 -33.61 -6.28 -0.31
N ARG A 643 -33.68 -6.02 -1.62
CA ARG A 643 -33.61 -7.06 -2.67
C ARG A 643 -32.27 -7.79 -2.66
N VAL A 644 -31.15 -7.09 -2.55
CA VAL A 644 -29.82 -7.70 -2.48
C VAL A 644 -29.70 -8.57 -1.22
N SER A 645 -30.14 -8.07 -0.07
CA SER A 645 -30.10 -8.81 1.18
C SER A 645 -30.93 -10.10 1.14
N ALA A 646 -32.15 -10.03 0.57
CA ALA A 646 -33.02 -11.18 0.38
C ALA A 646 -32.51 -12.17 -0.67
N PHE A 647 -31.86 -11.66 -1.73
CA PHE A 647 -31.27 -12.49 -2.78
C PHE A 647 -30.06 -13.29 -2.27
N ILE A 648 -29.21 -12.68 -1.45
CA ILE A 648 -28.03 -13.32 -0.83
C ILE A 648 -28.43 -13.94 0.52
N ASP A 649 -29.52 -14.69 0.50
CA ASP A 649 -29.98 -15.50 1.63
C ASP A 649 -30.06 -16.97 1.23
N SER A 650 -29.84 -17.88 2.17
CA SER A 650 -29.85 -19.32 1.90
C SER A 650 -31.22 -19.80 1.42
N ASP A 651 -32.30 -19.11 1.81
CA ASP A 651 -33.67 -19.45 1.42
C ASP A 651 -34.12 -18.76 0.10
N SER A 652 -33.20 -18.06 -0.58
CA SER A 652 -33.49 -17.32 -1.82
C SER A 652 -33.94 -18.24 -2.96
N THR A 653 -35.22 -18.14 -3.33
CA THR A 653 -35.78 -18.91 -4.45
C THR A 653 -35.24 -18.48 -5.81
N LEU A 654 -34.75 -17.24 -5.93
CA LEU A 654 -34.08 -16.72 -7.12
C LEU A 654 -32.68 -17.32 -7.26
N LEU A 655 -31.92 -17.36 -6.16
CA LEU A 655 -30.58 -17.93 -6.14
C LEU A 655 -30.61 -19.43 -6.47
N LYS A 656 -31.59 -20.15 -5.90
CA LYS A 656 -31.84 -21.56 -6.23
C LYS A 656 -32.17 -21.76 -7.72
N ALA A 657 -33.06 -20.94 -8.27
CA ALA A 657 -33.40 -21.01 -9.69
C ALA A 657 -32.18 -20.76 -10.59
N MET A 658 -31.30 -19.83 -10.23
CA MET A 658 -30.04 -19.59 -10.97
C MET A 658 -29.10 -20.79 -10.94
N SER A 659 -28.98 -21.47 -9.79
CA SER A 659 -28.13 -22.66 -9.64
C SER A 659 -28.63 -23.88 -10.40
N GLU A 660 -29.95 -24.01 -10.57
CA GLU A 660 -30.58 -25.13 -11.29
C GLU A 660 -30.67 -24.89 -12.80
N PHE A 661 -30.43 -23.65 -13.26
CA PHE A 661 -30.49 -23.30 -14.67
C PHE A 661 -29.15 -23.59 -15.38
N PRO A 662 -29.17 -24.02 -16.66
CA PRO A 662 -27.94 -24.29 -17.41
C PRO A 662 -26.95 -23.12 -17.42
N LEU A 663 -25.67 -23.47 -17.43
CA LEU A 663 -24.55 -22.53 -17.50
C LEU A 663 -23.88 -22.60 -18.88
N CYS A 664 -23.30 -21.49 -19.30
CA CYS A 664 -22.51 -21.40 -20.53
C CYS A 664 -21.29 -20.51 -20.30
N LEU A 665 -20.41 -20.43 -21.30
CA LEU A 665 -19.42 -19.37 -21.35
C LEU A 665 -20.15 -18.03 -21.49
N THR A 666 -19.80 -17.08 -20.64
CA THR A 666 -20.31 -15.71 -20.65
C THR A 666 -19.14 -14.74 -20.70
N HIS A 667 -19.33 -13.61 -21.36
CA HIS A 667 -18.37 -12.51 -21.40
C HIS A 667 -18.31 -11.79 -20.03
N ASN A 668 -19.45 -11.70 -19.32
CA ASN A 668 -19.59 -11.17 -17.95
C ASN A 668 -19.16 -9.69 -17.78
N ASP A 669 -19.12 -8.99 -18.91
CA ASP A 669 -18.91 -7.53 -19.06
C ASP A 669 -19.46 -7.08 -20.42
N PHE A 670 -20.58 -7.68 -20.83
CA PHE A 670 -21.13 -7.60 -22.18
C PHE A 670 -22.00 -6.35 -22.36
N ASN A 671 -21.37 -5.17 -22.30
CA ASN A 671 -22.02 -3.88 -22.54
C ASN A 671 -21.41 -3.20 -23.78
N ILE A 672 -22.10 -2.22 -24.36
CA ILE A 672 -21.71 -1.58 -25.64
C ILE A 672 -20.36 -0.82 -25.63
N ARG A 673 -19.63 -0.79 -24.49
CA ARG A 673 -18.23 -0.33 -24.42
C ARG A 673 -17.23 -1.38 -24.88
N ASN A 674 -17.65 -2.65 -24.91
CA ASN A 674 -16.85 -3.85 -25.18
C ASN A 674 -17.32 -4.58 -26.46
N LEU A 675 -18.15 -3.92 -27.28
CA LEU A 675 -18.72 -4.48 -28.50
C LEU A 675 -18.42 -3.60 -29.70
N ALA A 676 -18.27 -4.23 -30.86
CA ALA A 676 -18.20 -3.56 -32.16
C ALA A 676 -18.98 -4.37 -33.20
N LEU A 677 -19.24 -3.76 -34.35
CA LEU A 677 -19.90 -4.39 -35.49
C LEU A 677 -18.96 -4.41 -36.70
N ARG A 678 -18.56 -5.62 -37.11
CA ARG A 678 -17.76 -5.85 -38.31
C ARG A 678 -18.67 -5.96 -39.53
N HIS A 679 -18.35 -5.21 -40.60
CA HIS A 679 -19.09 -5.27 -41.86
C HIS A 679 -18.35 -6.18 -42.83
N THR A 680 -18.99 -7.28 -43.20
CA THR A 680 -18.47 -8.24 -44.18
C THR A 680 -19.37 -8.25 -45.42
N GLU A 681 -18.92 -8.87 -46.51
CA GLU A 681 -19.78 -9.10 -47.69
C GLU A 681 -21.05 -9.91 -47.34
N ALA A 682 -20.98 -10.78 -46.32
CA ALA A 682 -22.09 -11.59 -45.82
C ALA A 682 -23.04 -10.83 -44.87
N GLY A 683 -22.72 -9.57 -44.52
CA GLY A 683 -23.50 -8.72 -43.62
C GLY A 683 -22.73 -8.26 -42.39
N THR A 684 -23.46 -7.66 -41.46
CA THR A 684 -22.92 -7.14 -40.20
C THR A 684 -22.86 -8.24 -39.14
N GLN A 685 -21.71 -8.36 -38.46
CA GLN A 685 -21.45 -9.37 -37.43
C GLN A 685 -20.98 -8.72 -36.14
N LEU A 686 -21.38 -9.28 -35.00
CA LEU A 686 -20.88 -8.91 -33.68
C LEU A 686 -19.38 -9.22 -33.54
N VAL A 687 -18.64 -8.30 -32.94
CA VAL A 687 -17.31 -8.53 -32.38
C VAL A 687 -17.32 -8.12 -30.91
N ALA A 688 -17.14 -9.07 -30.00
CA ALA A 688 -17.03 -8.84 -28.56
C ALA A 688 -15.55 -8.88 -28.14
N TYR A 689 -15.08 -7.85 -27.46
CA TYR A 689 -13.70 -7.68 -27.01
C TYR A 689 -13.63 -7.36 -25.51
N ASP A 690 -12.44 -7.49 -24.92
CA ASP A 690 -12.24 -7.34 -23.48
C ASP A 690 -12.84 -8.49 -22.65
N TRP A 691 -12.40 -9.72 -22.92
CA TRP A 691 -12.85 -10.94 -22.24
C TRP A 691 -12.20 -11.14 -20.84
N GLU A 692 -11.84 -10.04 -20.18
CA GLU A 692 -11.14 -10.03 -18.89
C GLU A 692 -11.92 -10.57 -17.73
N LEU A 693 -13.24 -10.57 -17.84
CA LEU A 693 -14.16 -10.99 -16.78
C LEU A 693 -14.91 -12.27 -17.13
N ALA A 694 -14.56 -12.91 -18.26
CA ALA A 694 -15.23 -14.10 -18.76
C ALA A 694 -15.41 -15.17 -17.67
N CYS A 695 -16.57 -15.80 -17.63
CA CYS A 695 -16.85 -16.82 -16.63
C CYS A 695 -17.89 -17.81 -17.13
N ILE A 696 -18.12 -18.87 -16.35
CA ILE A 696 -19.16 -19.84 -16.58
C ILE A 696 -20.35 -19.48 -15.68
N GLN A 697 -21.44 -19.02 -16.29
CA GLN A 697 -22.59 -18.42 -15.60
C GLN A 697 -23.88 -18.61 -16.43
N ASN A 698 -25.03 -18.24 -15.89
CA ASN A 698 -26.28 -18.22 -16.66
C ASN A 698 -26.21 -17.22 -17.85
N PRO A 699 -26.73 -17.58 -19.04
CA PRO A 699 -26.69 -16.71 -20.23
C PRO A 699 -27.43 -15.37 -20.05
N GLN A 700 -28.42 -15.32 -19.17
CA GLN A 700 -29.19 -14.12 -18.85
C GLN A 700 -28.30 -12.96 -18.37
N ARG A 701 -27.15 -13.27 -17.75
CA ARG A 701 -26.26 -12.27 -17.15
C ARG A 701 -25.79 -11.22 -18.15
N ASP A 702 -25.36 -11.64 -19.33
CA ASP A 702 -24.86 -10.75 -20.40
C ASP A 702 -26.00 -10.07 -21.16
N VAL A 703 -27.15 -10.72 -21.27
CA VAL A 703 -28.34 -10.13 -21.90
C VAL A 703 -28.80 -8.89 -21.14
N ILE A 704 -28.84 -8.98 -19.80
CA ILE A 704 -29.22 -7.84 -18.95
C ILE A 704 -28.25 -6.69 -19.15
N GLU A 705 -26.95 -6.98 -19.06
CA GLU A 705 -25.90 -5.97 -19.14
C GLU A 705 -25.86 -5.28 -20.51
N PHE A 706 -26.12 -6.02 -21.59
CA PHE A 706 -26.29 -5.44 -22.92
C PHE A 706 -27.51 -4.54 -23.00
N LEU A 707 -28.69 -5.05 -22.62
CA LEU A 707 -29.95 -4.32 -22.77
C LEU A 707 -29.98 -3.02 -21.96
N ILE A 708 -29.49 -3.03 -20.72
CA ILE A 708 -29.41 -1.80 -19.90
C ILE A 708 -28.41 -0.78 -20.45
N SER A 709 -27.42 -1.23 -21.23
CA SER A 709 -26.39 -0.37 -21.83
C SER A 709 -26.82 0.22 -23.17
N VAL A 710 -27.56 -0.54 -23.98
CA VAL A 710 -27.96 -0.19 -25.34
C VAL A 710 -29.28 0.58 -25.39
N ILE A 711 -30.17 0.37 -24.42
CA ILE A 711 -31.42 1.11 -24.30
C ILE A 711 -31.14 2.40 -23.52
N ASP A 712 -31.51 3.54 -24.11
CA ASP A 712 -31.28 4.86 -23.47
C ASP A 712 -32.02 4.97 -22.13
N GLN A 713 -33.33 4.67 -22.13
CA GLN A 713 -34.15 4.59 -20.93
C GLN A 713 -34.99 3.31 -20.93
N VAL A 714 -34.76 2.44 -19.93
CA VAL A 714 -35.49 1.16 -19.81
C VAL A 714 -36.93 1.36 -19.34
N ALA A 715 -37.16 2.30 -18.43
CA ALA A 715 -38.50 2.63 -17.95
C ALA A 715 -39.42 3.05 -19.10
N GLY A 716 -40.52 2.32 -19.30
CA GLY A 716 -41.51 2.60 -20.36
C GLY A 716 -41.09 2.15 -21.76
N ASN A 717 -39.97 1.43 -21.92
CA ASN A 717 -39.55 0.92 -23.22
C ASN A 717 -40.39 -0.30 -23.65
N GLN A 718 -41.15 -0.15 -24.73
CA GLN A 718 -42.07 -1.18 -25.22
C GLN A 718 -41.36 -2.36 -25.91
N SER A 719 -40.13 -2.18 -26.38
CA SER A 719 -39.38 -3.20 -27.13
C SER A 719 -38.49 -4.07 -26.25
N LEU A 720 -38.34 -3.76 -24.95
CA LEU A 720 -37.48 -4.52 -24.03
C LEU A 720 -37.83 -6.02 -24.03
N GLN A 721 -39.12 -6.33 -23.87
CA GLN A 721 -39.62 -7.70 -23.84
C GLN A 721 -39.43 -8.39 -25.20
N GLU A 722 -39.63 -7.66 -26.30
CA GLU A 722 -39.40 -8.18 -27.65
C GLU A 722 -37.94 -8.59 -27.86
N TYR A 723 -36.99 -7.83 -27.32
CA TYR A 723 -35.55 -8.15 -27.40
C TYR A 723 -35.18 -9.36 -26.53
N ILE A 724 -35.74 -9.47 -25.32
CA ILE A 724 -35.54 -10.66 -24.45
C ILE A 724 -36.07 -11.91 -25.15
N GLU A 725 -37.28 -11.85 -25.71
CA GLU A 725 -37.88 -12.98 -26.44
C GLU A 725 -37.13 -13.31 -27.73
N TYR A 726 -36.66 -12.30 -28.45
CA TYR A 726 -35.82 -12.48 -29.63
C TYR A 726 -34.54 -13.25 -29.29
N TYR A 727 -33.83 -12.83 -28.24
CA TYR A 727 -32.64 -13.51 -27.75
C TYR A 727 -32.94 -14.96 -27.32
N ARG A 728 -34.01 -15.17 -26.52
CA ARG A 728 -34.43 -16.49 -26.04
C ARG A 728 -34.74 -17.43 -27.20
N GLY A 729 -35.41 -16.93 -28.23
CA GLY A 729 -35.71 -17.69 -29.46
C GLY A 729 -34.47 -18.10 -30.25
N GLU A 730 -33.51 -17.19 -30.42
CA GLU A 730 -32.23 -17.48 -31.09
C GLU A 730 -31.41 -18.51 -30.30
N LEU A 731 -31.29 -18.37 -28.97
CA LEU A 731 -30.59 -19.33 -28.13
C LEU A 731 -31.25 -20.71 -28.16
N GLN A 732 -32.58 -20.77 -28.11
CA GLN A 732 -33.34 -22.02 -28.24
C GLN A 732 -33.11 -22.70 -29.59
N ALA A 733 -33.05 -21.93 -30.68
CA ALA A 733 -32.80 -22.47 -32.01
C ALA A 733 -31.40 -23.08 -32.14
N LEU A 734 -30.40 -22.48 -31.49
CA LEU A 734 -29.00 -22.94 -31.54
C LEU A 734 -28.74 -24.13 -30.60
N THR A 735 -29.31 -24.13 -29.40
CA THR A 735 -29.04 -25.15 -28.37
C THR A 735 -30.02 -26.33 -28.42
N GLY A 736 -31.21 -26.14 -28.99
CA GLY A 736 -32.31 -27.10 -28.92
C GLY A 736 -32.95 -27.22 -27.53
N TYR A 737 -32.44 -26.50 -26.51
CA TYR A 737 -32.99 -26.50 -25.15
C TYR A 737 -34.30 -25.73 -25.11
N LYS A 738 -35.34 -26.33 -24.54
CA LYS A 738 -36.65 -25.68 -24.39
C LYS A 738 -36.68 -24.82 -23.13
N TYR A 739 -36.65 -23.51 -23.29
CA TYR A 739 -36.72 -22.57 -22.17
C TYR A 739 -38.17 -22.25 -21.83
N GLU A 740 -38.67 -22.77 -20.71
CA GLU A 740 -39.95 -22.31 -20.15
C GLU A 740 -39.86 -20.82 -19.82
N SER A 741 -40.83 -20.03 -20.29
CA SER A 741 -40.79 -18.57 -20.18
C SER A 741 -40.70 -18.14 -18.71
N GLU A 742 -41.56 -18.67 -17.83
CA GLU A 742 -41.54 -18.32 -16.40
C GLU A 742 -40.18 -18.59 -15.74
N SER A 743 -39.59 -19.76 -15.99
CA SER A 743 -38.26 -20.09 -15.46
C SER A 743 -37.17 -19.18 -16.01
N PHE A 744 -37.24 -18.82 -17.30
CA PHE A 744 -36.26 -17.93 -17.93
C PHE A 744 -36.28 -16.53 -17.30
N TYR A 745 -37.47 -15.96 -17.09
CA TYR A 745 -37.63 -14.63 -16.48
C TYR A 745 -37.27 -14.64 -14.99
N LYS A 746 -37.52 -15.75 -14.28
CA LYS A 746 -37.09 -15.90 -12.88
C LYS A 746 -35.56 -15.87 -12.74
N VAL A 747 -34.85 -16.57 -13.62
CA VAL A 747 -33.38 -16.57 -13.64
C VAL A 747 -32.84 -15.22 -14.14
N LEU A 748 -33.56 -14.55 -15.04
CA LEU A 748 -33.26 -13.19 -15.50
C LEU A 748 -33.33 -12.18 -14.34
N LEU A 749 -34.38 -12.23 -13.51
CA LEU A 749 -34.52 -11.38 -12.32
C LEU A 749 -33.40 -11.65 -11.31
N GLY A 750 -33.11 -12.92 -11.01
CA GLY A 750 -32.00 -13.29 -10.13
C GLY A 750 -30.66 -12.75 -10.61
N ASN A 751 -30.37 -12.89 -11.92
CA ASN A 751 -29.14 -12.36 -12.51
C ASN A 751 -29.07 -10.83 -12.51
N ALA A 752 -30.21 -10.12 -12.57
CA ALA A 752 -30.23 -8.66 -12.49
C ALA A 752 -29.86 -8.17 -11.09
N ILE A 753 -30.38 -8.83 -10.04
CA ILE A 753 -30.00 -8.53 -8.65
C ILE A 753 -28.54 -8.95 -8.40
N TYR A 754 -28.09 -10.10 -8.93
CA TYR A 754 -26.69 -10.52 -8.86
C TYR A 754 -25.74 -9.50 -9.52
N LEU A 755 -26.09 -9.00 -10.71
CA LEU A 755 -25.34 -7.95 -11.42
C LEU A 755 -25.24 -6.69 -10.57
N PHE A 756 -26.33 -6.29 -9.90
CA PHE A 756 -26.31 -5.16 -9.00
C PHE A 756 -25.37 -5.39 -7.81
N ALA A 757 -25.59 -6.51 -7.11
CA ALA A 757 -24.88 -6.88 -5.88
C ALA A 757 -23.37 -6.97 -6.08
N THR A 758 -22.92 -7.44 -7.24
CA THR A 758 -21.50 -7.63 -7.55
C THR A 758 -20.91 -6.45 -8.31
N ARG A 759 -21.33 -6.22 -9.56
CA ARG A 759 -20.65 -5.31 -10.49
C ARG A 759 -21.01 -3.86 -10.27
N PHE A 760 -22.29 -3.52 -10.15
CA PHE A 760 -22.69 -2.12 -9.94
C PHE A 760 -22.25 -1.59 -8.58
N ASN A 761 -22.27 -2.44 -7.56
CA ASN A 761 -21.69 -2.10 -6.27
C ASN A 761 -20.21 -1.73 -6.35
N ALA A 762 -19.42 -2.48 -7.13
CA ALA A 762 -18.01 -2.15 -7.37
C ALA A 762 -17.85 -0.87 -8.21
N TYR A 763 -18.69 -0.65 -9.23
CA TYR A 763 -18.67 0.58 -10.04
C TYR A 763 -19.02 1.81 -9.21
N LEU A 764 -20.08 1.77 -8.40
CA LEU A 764 -20.50 2.88 -7.53
C LEU A 764 -19.46 3.17 -6.44
N MET A 765 -18.82 2.12 -5.88
CA MET A 765 -17.70 2.31 -4.96
C MET A 765 -16.55 3.05 -5.65
N THR A 766 -16.18 2.65 -6.87
CA THR A 766 -15.13 3.29 -7.68
C THR A 766 -15.50 4.73 -8.07
N ASN A 767 -16.79 4.98 -8.35
CA ASN A 767 -17.34 6.28 -8.71
C ASN A 767 -17.13 7.36 -7.65
N ASN A 768 -16.88 6.97 -6.39
CA ASN A 768 -16.51 7.89 -5.32
C ASN A 768 -15.14 8.51 -5.50
N VAL A 769 -14.25 7.83 -6.21
CA VAL A 769 -12.86 8.25 -6.43
C VAL A 769 -12.69 8.78 -7.84
N PHE A 770 -13.29 8.12 -8.83
CA PHE A 770 -13.25 8.51 -10.24
C PHE A 770 -14.66 8.53 -10.83
N LYS A 771 -15.17 9.71 -11.22
CA LYS A 771 -16.53 9.82 -11.78
C LYS A 771 -16.63 9.01 -13.08
N LEU A 772 -17.50 8.02 -13.10
CA LEU A 772 -17.88 7.25 -14.28
C LEU A 772 -19.07 7.94 -14.94
N GLU A 773 -18.93 8.38 -16.20
CA GLU A 773 -19.97 9.18 -16.87
C GLU A 773 -21.27 8.40 -17.10
N PHE A 774 -21.18 7.10 -17.38
CA PHE A 774 -22.33 6.24 -17.72
C PHE A 774 -23.08 5.69 -16.49
N ILE A 775 -22.50 5.76 -15.28
CA ILE A 775 -22.98 4.95 -14.15
C ILE A 775 -24.39 5.31 -13.70
N ASP A 776 -24.75 6.59 -13.74
CA ASP A 776 -26.08 7.07 -13.30
C ASP A 776 -27.17 6.49 -14.23
N ARG A 777 -26.95 6.50 -15.55
CA ARG A 777 -27.87 5.92 -16.55
C ARG A 777 -27.98 4.42 -16.40
N LEU A 778 -26.85 3.70 -16.38
CA LEU A 778 -26.87 2.24 -16.30
C LEU A 778 -27.51 1.75 -15.01
N THR A 779 -27.26 2.43 -13.88
CA THR A 779 -27.83 2.04 -12.59
C THR A 779 -29.34 2.24 -12.59
N THR A 780 -29.81 3.39 -13.10
CA THR A 780 -31.24 3.69 -13.25
C THR A 780 -31.93 2.68 -14.17
N ASN A 781 -31.28 2.31 -15.28
CA ASN A 781 -31.80 1.31 -16.21
C ASN A 781 -31.87 -0.08 -15.58
N LEU A 782 -30.86 -0.49 -14.81
CA LEU A 782 -30.88 -1.76 -14.10
C LEU A 782 -31.99 -1.83 -13.04
N LEU A 783 -32.19 -0.76 -12.26
CA LEU A 783 -33.30 -0.70 -11.30
C LEU A 783 -34.65 -0.79 -12.00
N SER A 784 -34.83 -0.04 -13.09
CA SER A 784 -36.06 -0.09 -13.90
C SER A 784 -36.28 -1.49 -14.50
N PHE A 785 -35.20 -2.16 -14.92
CA PHE A 785 -35.24 -3.53 -15.44
C PHE A 785 -35.70 -4.52 -14.37
N ILE A 786 -35.18 -4.40 -13.14
CA ILE A 786 -35.60 -5.22 -11.98
C ILE A 786 -37.09 -5.01 -11.67
N ASP A 787 -37.53 -3.75 -11.58
CA ASP A 787 -38.92 -3.41 -11.24
C ASP A 787 -39.92 -3.96 -12.29
N LEU A 788 -39.56 -3.89 -13.58
CA LEU A 788 -40.39 -4.44 -14.68
C LEU A 788 -40.53 -5.96 -14.59
N LEU A 789 -39.44 -6.67 -14.27
CA LEU A 789 -39.48 -8.14 -14.14
C LEU A 789 -40.31 -8.61 -12.94
N GLU A 790 -40.26 -7.89 -11.82
CA GLU A 790 -41.08 -8.19 -10.64
C GLU A 790 -42.59 -7.96 -10.91
N GLY A 791 -42.93 -6.90 -11.65
CA GLY A 791 -44.31 -6.62 -12.07
C GLY A 791 -44.92 -7.73 -12.94
N GLN A 792 -44.13 -8.30 -13.86
CA GLN A 792 -44.60 -9.40 -14.73
C GLN A 792 -44.82 -10.72 -13.98
N GLN A 793 -44.01 -11.01 -12.96
CA GLN A 793 -44.20 -12.20 -12.12
C GLN A 793 -45.45 -12.11 -11.23
N SER A 794 -45.85 -10.89 -10.86
CA SER A 794 -47.05 -10.68 -10.04
C SER A 794 -48.34 -10.74 -10.87
N GLU A 795 -48.33 -10.29 -12.12
CA GLU A 795 -49.47 -10.46 -13.05
C GLU A 795 -49.68 -11.93 -13.48
N SER A 796 -48.61 -12.69 -13.76
CA SER A 796 -48.75 -14.12 -14.13
C SER A 796 -49.25 -15.01 -12.98
N GLN A 797 -48.89 -14.67 -11.74
CA GLN A 797 -49.42 -15.35 -10.54
C GLN A 797 -50.91 -15.05 -10.30
N LEU A 798 -51.38 -13.86 -10.66
CA LEU A 798 -52.80 -13.49 -10.57
C LEU A 798 -53.64 -14.17 -11.65
N GLU A 799 -53.13 -14.35 -12.87
CA GLU A 799 -53.82 -15.09 -13.94
C GLU A 799 -53.92 -16.60 -13.66
N ASN A 800 -52.91 -17.19 -13.01
CA ASN A 800 -52.93 -18.60 -12.57
C ASN A 800 -53.85 -18.87 -11.36
N LEU A 801 -54.24 -17.84 -10.60
CA LEU A 801 -55.25 -17.93 -9.54
C LEU A 801 -56.69 -17.69 -10.04
N ALA A 802 -56.82 -17.15 -11.26
CA ALA A 802 -58.09 -16.84 -11.91
C ALA A 802 -58.49 -17.86 -13.01
N SER A 803 -57.63 -18.84 -13.32
CA SER A 803 -57.89 -20.01 -14.16
C SER A 803 -58.12 -21.26 -13.32
#